data_AF-A0A1V8TDE2-F1
#
_entry.id   AF-A0A1V8TDE2-F1
#
_cell.length_a   1.000
_cell.length_b   1.000
_cell.length_c   1.000
_cell.angle_alpha   90.00
_cell.angle_beta   90.00
_cell.angle_gamma   90.00
#
_symmetry.space_group_name_H-M   'P 1'
#
loop_
_entity.id
_entity.type
_entity.pdbx_description
1 polymer ?
#
loop_
_entity_poly.entity_id
_entity_poly.type
_entity_poly.pdbx_seq_one_letter_code
_entity_poly.pdbx_strand_id
1 'polypeptide(L)'
;MPASSSRPASRNSNDGATIGKLDYHPGGRPLLHANGNDDTSQAPSYAGSFFEQIAEGVVNEDLQRKTRQATRYFSFAWAIINCLCAGGITAYSLYAPLFQKRLHYTQLQVNGVSITAELAMYLPVPLFGFMCDRYGPGPPSLLAGGLFGIGYFLAAFAYKAGPPPSAGGDGWPYAIMVLAFIPIGMATSCMYLSAVTTCAKNFGRGKYKGIALAIPIAAFGLSGMWQSQIGSNLLYEPLPDGGKGDVDVHRFFLFLGGLFVAVGLIGAFALRIVDEEELIDEAIDELERSGLLTESEFFHRAIQDTYGTLPRDRRLSTTSIESLNRKASEHAAQAADEQYKKKTWLLNEETRRFLGDHTMWWLAAGFFLVTGPGEAFINNLGTIIDTLYTPDTLPAGGNPTSAATHVSIVAITSTLARILTGTLTDLLAPTAPPHQHRRGPHSLENSMASLLPLTPSPPRKLELSRMTFLLTFALLCSFGQILLASGLIQSHASRFWAVSALIGSGYGATFSLVPIIISVVWGVENFGTNWGIVATVPAAGATVWGLAYSGVYQRGAEAGGELSYPETKEAGEDTQKLSTAAFPSIEYTSDEKVEIEKWLLTHLNLSSQVDDPSRSTTALSDLNTHLSTRTTILGSKPSVADAVLYARLAPVVKSWTPEQKTGAEGHHHVVRYLDFVQNAPLFGLKLDSADKIDINPDEILAPVKTFDAKADKEKKKREKVALLAAEGEKAGGNDGAVNQNGTSTIPSSDATSSDKPLAEKAKDAVSQTAAAAASVIPGMKTEKKEKKPKAPKAPAAPVVEKPLSPSLIDLRVGHILKATTHPNADSLFVSTIACGDPPGTENTSEYEGQVVRTVCSGLNGLIPLEAMQNRKIIAVCNLKPVTMRGVKSAAMVLAASLRIAPGETDNHAGPVELVDPPAEAKAGERVWFEGFEGEPEGVLNPKKKVWEMCQVGFTTTEGREVAFQPSEVESLKDAGKATGKLLVKGGGYCTVPSLTGATVR
;
A
#
# COMPACT_ATOMS: atom_id res chain seq x y z
N MET A 1 -58.41 44.38 63.19
CA MET A 1 -58.61 42.97 63.56
C MET A 1 -58.71 42.14 62.29
N PRO A 2 -58.35 40.84 62.30
CA PRO A 2 -57.41 40.12 63.17
C PRO A 2 -56.24 39.54 62.33
N ALA A 3 -55.30 38.70 62.80
CA ALA A 3 -54.58 38.48 64.07
C ALA A 3 -54.00 37.02 64.05
N SER A 4 -53.20 36.67 65.06
CA SER A 4 -52.57 35.35 65.37
C SER A 4 -51.43 34.89 64.42
N SER A 5 -50.16 34.67 64.81
CA SER A 5 -49.49 34.04 65.99
C SER A 5 -49.23 32.52 65.80
N SER A 6 -48.15 31.88 66.28
CA SER A 6 -47.05 32.28 67.21
C SER A 6 -45.80 31.36 67.13
N ARG A 7 -44.69 31.84 67.71
CA ARG A 7 -43.36 31.19 68.04
C ARG A 7 -43.47 29.91 68.93
N PRO A 8 -42.38 29.16 69.30
CA PRO A 8 -40.91 29.42 69.30
C PRO A 8 -40.07 28.30 68.58
N ALA A 9 -38.74 28.05 68.74
CA ALA A 9 -37.73 28.42 69.76
C ALA A 9 -36.23 28.40 69.28
N SER A 10 -35.31 28.29 70.26
CA SER A 10 -33.83 28.25 70.29
C SER A 10 -33.14 27.05 69.56
N ARG A 11 -31.83 26.98 69.26
CA ARG A 11 -30.64 27.38 70.06
C ARG A 11 -29.30 27.28 69.25
N ASN A 12 -28.35 28.18 69.51
CA ASN A 12 -26.86 28.15 69.38
C ASN A 12 -26.06 27.46 68.23
N SER A 13 -24.97 28.16 67.83
CA SER A 13 -23.63 27.67 67.40
C SER A 13 -23.54 26.69 66.21
N ASN A 14 -22.88 26.99 65.08
CA ASN A 14 -21.60 27.68 64.87
C ASN A 14 -21.53 28.33 63.48
N ASP A 15 -20.82 29.45 63.35
CA ASP A 15 -20.39 29.95 62.04
C ASP A 15 -19.33 29.03 61.43
N GLY A 16 -19.58 28.58 60.20
CA GLY A 16 -18.75 27.64 59.46
C GLY A 16 -18.95 27.78 57.95
N ALA A 17 -19.03 29.01 57.46
CA ALA A 17 -19.29 29.33 56.06
C ALA A 17 -18.02 29.80 55.32
N THR A 18 -17.49 28.86 54.55
CA THR A 18 -16.67 29.05 53.34
C THR A 18 -16.81 30.40 52.61
N ILE A 19 -15.69 31.10 52.42
CA ILE A 19 -15.36 31.96 51.28
C ILE A 19 -13.85 31.71 51.04
N GLY A 20 -13.31 31.47 49.84
CA GLY A 20 -13.78 31.74 48.49
C GLY A 20 -12.63 32.47 47.78
N LYS A 21 -11.95 31.81 46.83
CA LYS A 21 -10.83 32.41 46.07
C LYS A 21 -11.36 33.44 45.06
N LEU A 22 -10.54 34.46 44.78
CA LEU A 22 -10.76 35.73 44.04
C LEU A 22 -11.04 36.89 45.02
N ASP A 23 -10.32 38.02 44.99
CA ASP A 23 -9.58 38.61 43.88
C ASP A 23 -8.07 38.85 44.14
N TYR A 24 -7.25 38.76 43.09
CA TYR A 24 -5.85 39.22 43.08
C TYR A 24 -5.60 40.04 41.81
N HIS A 25 -5.38 41.35 41.96
CA HIS A 25 -5.01 42.25 40.86
C HIS A 25 -3.49 42.47 40.83
N PRO A 26 -2.81 42.18 39.70
CA PRO A 26 -1.38 42.47 39.56
C PRO A 26 -1.15 43.92 39.13
N GLY A 27 -0.39 44.69 39.93
CA GLY A 27 0.15 45.99 39.53
C GLY A 27 -0.49 47.19 40.21
N GLY A 28 0.12 47.64 41.32
CA GLY A 28 -0.20 48.90 41.97
C GLY A 28 0.81 49.18 43.08
N ARG A 29 1.61 50.26 42.96
CA ARG A 29 2.52 50.69 44.03
C ARG A 29 1.70 51.10 45.27
N PRO A 30 2.03 50.66 46.49
CA PRO A 30 1.35 51.14 47.68
C PRO A 30 1.74 52.59 47.96
N LEU A 31 0.80 53.52 47.72
CA LEU A 31 0.86 54.87 48.27
C LEU A 31 0.45 54.82 49.74
N LEU A 32 1.42 54.91 50.65
CA LEU A 32 1.18 55.24 52.05
C LEU A 32 1.85 56.57 52.35
N HIS A 33 1.03 57.63 52.42
CA HIS A 33 1.46 58.94 52.88
C HIS A 33 1.78 58.88 54.37
N ALA A 34 2.95 59.39 54.75
CA ALA A 34 3.36 59.51 56.15
C ALA A 34 2.53 60.58 56.89
N ASN A 35 2.25 60.33 58.17
CA ASN A 35 1.86 61.37 59.12
C ASN A 35 2.14 60.90 60.56
N GLY A 36 2.80 61.74 61.36
CA GLY A 36 2.97 61.55 62.81
C GLY A 36 4.29 60.89 63.23
N ASN A 37 5.13 61.65 63.94
CA ASN A 37 6.34 61.19 64.60
C ASN A 37 6.02 60.11 65.67
N ASP A 38 6.91 59.11 65.82
CA ASP A 38 7.65 58.93 67.08
C ASP A 38 8.87 58.01 66.91
N ASP A 39 9.81 58.13 67.83
CA ASP A 39 11.19 57.64 67.71
C ASP A 39 11.41 56.12 67.93
N THR A 40 12.43 55.60 67.23
CA THR A 40 13.24 54.43 67.62
C THR A 40 12.56 53.08 67.91
N SER A 41 12.47 52.21 66.89
CA SER A 41 12.79 50.78 67.07
C SER A 41 13.09 50.07 65.72
N GLN A 42 14.33 50.18 65.23
CA GLN A 42 14.80 49.28 64.16
C GLN A 42 15.16 47.90 64.74
N ALA A 43 14.14 47.08 64.95
CA ALA A 43 14.28 45.63 64.93
C ALA A 43 13.51 45.13 63.69
N PRO A 44 14.13 44.38 62.76
CA PRO A 44 13.35 43.71 61.72
C PRO A 44 12.42 42.73 62.41
N SER A 45 11.11 42.88 62.19
CA SER A 45 10.13 41.96 62.74
C SER A 45 10.44 40.55 62.24
N TYR A 46 10.90 39.68 63.15
CA TYR A 46 11.24 38.29 62.86
C TYR A 46 10.09 37.54 62.16
N ALA A 47 8.84 37.91 62.50
CA ALA A 47 7.64 37.41 61.83
C ALA A 47 7.54 37.86 60.36
N GLY A 48 7.90 39.10 60.05
CA GLY A 48 7.92 39.62 58.68
C GLY A 48 8.90 38.83 57.79
N SER A 49 10.15 38.69 58.24
CA SER A 49 11.16 37.90 57.52
C SER A 49 10.78 36.41 57.39
N PHE A 50 10.05 35.86 58.37
CA PHE A 50 9.59 34.47 58.34
C PHE A 50 8.46 34.25 57.33
N PHE A 51 7.45 35.13 57.30
CA PHE A 51 6.38 35.05 56.31
C PHE A 51 6.90 35.32 54.89
N GLU A 52 7.87 36.22 54.73
CA GLU A 52 8.52 36.48 53.44
C GLU A 52 9.37 35.28 52.99
N GLN A 53 10.15 34.63 53.88
CA GLN A 53 10.84 33.37 53.58
C GLN A 53 9.89 32.22 53.23
N ILE A 54 8.73 32.10 53.88
CA ILE A 54 7.70 31.11 53.51
C ILE A 54 7.09 31.46 52.15
N ALA A 55 6.79 32.73 51.89
CA ALA A 55 6.23 33.17 50.61
C ALA A 55 7.21 32.94 49.45
N GLU A 56 8.49 33.30 49.61
CA GLU A 56 9.56 33.00 48.67
C GLU A 56 9.74 31.48 48.50
N GLY A 57 9.66 30.69 49.58
CA GLY A 57 9.69 29.23 49.53
C GLY A 57 8.57 28.65 48.68
N VAL A 58 7.32 29.05 48.94
CA VAL A 58 6.13 28.61 48.19
C VAL A 58 6.21 29.06 46.71
N VAL A 59 6.66 30.29 46.44
CA VAL A 59 6.84 30.78 45.06
C VAL A 59 7.92 29.99 44.33
N ASN A 60 9.04 29.67 45.00
CA ASN A 60 10.10 28.84 44.43
C ASN A 60 9.65 27.40 44.20
N GLU A 61 8.88 26.78 45.11
CA GLU A 61 8.26 25.47 44.89
C GLU A 61 7.32 25.49 43.68
N ASP A 62 6.45 26.50 43.56
CA ASP A 62 5.51 26.61 42.44
C ASP A 62 6.22 26.87 41.11
N LEU A 63 7.32 27.64 41.09
CA LEU A 63 8.18 27.80 39.92
C LEU A 63 8.87 26.48 39.55
N GLN A 64 9.40 25.74 40.52
CA GLN A 64 9.99 24.43 40.28
C GLN A 64 8.95 23.43 39.75
N ARG A 65 7.75 23.37 40.34
CA ARG A 65 6.63 22.53 39.86
C ARG A 65 6.25 22.87 38.42
N LYS A 66 6.13 24.17 38.08
CA LYS A 66 5.86 24.62 36.70
C LYS A 66 6.98 24.21 35.73
N THR A 67 8.24 24.37 36.12
CA THR A 67 9.39 23.97 35.30
C THR A 67 9.46 22.46 35.09
N ARG A 68 9.20 21.65 36.13
CA ARG A 68 9.10 20.18 36.05
C ARG A 68 7.97 19.75 35.09
N GLN A 69 6.78 20.35 35.23
CA GLN A 69 5.65 20.08 34.31
C GLN A 69 5.95 20.49 32.87
N ALA A 70 6.54 21.67 32.65
CA ALA A 70 6.97 22.11 31.32
C ALA A 70 7.99 21.14 30.70
N THR A 71 8.98 20.68 31.48
CA THR A 71 9.96 19.67 31.05
C THR A 71 9.29 18.34 30.70
N ARG A 72 8.28 17.91 31.47
CA ARG A 72 7.53 16.67 31.24
C ARG A 72 6.73 16.72 29.92
N TYR A 73 6.04 17.84 29.64
CA TYR A 73 5.31 18.03 28.37
C TYR A 73 6.22 18.31 27.17
N PHE A 74 7.36 18.98 27.36
CA PHE A 74 8.37 19.14 26.31
C PHE A 74 8.97 17.79 25.91
N SER A 75 9.33 16.96 26.90
CA SER A 75 9.82 15.59 26.67
C SER A 75 8.78 14.73 25.95
N PHE A 76 7.49 14.91 26.26
CA PHE A 76 6.38 14.25 25.56
C PHE A 76 6.28 14.68 24.09
N ALA A 77 6.30 15.99 23.82
CA ALA A 77 6.26 16.50 22.44
C ALA A 77 7.48 16.00 21.63
N TRP A 78 8.66 15.96 22.24
CA TRP A 78 9.85 15.42 21.59
C TRP A 78 9.78 13.91 21.38
N ALA A 79 9.20 13.14 22.31
CA ALA A 79 8.99 11.70 22.14
C ALA A 79 8.08 11.39 20.92
N ILE A 80 7.08 12.23 20.64
CA ILE A 80 6.25 12.12 19.43
C ILE A 80 7.11 12.35 18.17
N ILE A 81 7.97 13.37 18.17
CA ILE A 81 8.89 13.68 17.05
C ILE A 81 9.88 12.53 16.82
N ASN A 82 10.51 12.01 17.88
CA ASN A 82 11.39 10.85 17.82
C ASN A 82 10.68 9.64 17.17
N CYS A 83 9.49 9.27 17.66
CA CYS A 83 8.74 8.16 17.08
C CYS A 83 8.32 8.41 15.62
N LEU A 84 7.86 9.63 15.29
CA LEU A 84 7.50 10.00 13.92
C LEU A 84 8.69 9.92 12.95
N CYS A 85 9.92 10.03 13.45
CA CYS A 85 11.14 9.83 12.68
C CYS A 85 11.61 8.37 12.65
N ALA A 86 11.59 7.67 13.79
CA ALA A 86 12.30 6.40 13.98
C ALA A 86 11.97 5.30 12.95
N GLY A 87 10.74 5.22 12.43
CA GLY A 87 10.35 4.16 11.50
C GLY A 87 10.80 4.33 10.04
N GLY A 88 12.00 4.89 9.79
CA GLY A 88 12.62 4.98 8.45
C GLY A 88 12.67 3.66 7.68
N ILE A 89 12.78 2.55 8.41
CA ILE A 89 12.72 1.18 7.87
C ILE A 89 11.36 0.85 7.23
N THR A 90 10.26 1.44 7.69
CA THR A 90 8.91 1.15 7.14
C THR A 90 8.70 1.71 5.73
N ALA A 91 9.60 2.58 5.25
CA ALA A 91 9.68 3.01 3.86
C ALA A 91 10.39 1.99 2.93
N TYR A 92 10.78 0.80 3.42
CA TYR A 92 11.50 -0.23 2.64
C TYR A 92 10.84 -0.56 1.30
N SER A 93 9.51 -0.68 1.30
CA SER A 93 8.72 -0.97 0.09
C SER A 93 8.84 0.07 -1.03
N LEU A 94 9.29 1.30 -0.73
CA LEU A 94 9.52 2.35 -1.72
C LEU A 94 10.79 2.13 -2.56
N TYR A 95 11.85 1.59 -1.95
CA TYR A 95 13.17 1.47 -2.58
C TYR A 95 13.64 0.02 -2.79
N ALA A 96 13.02 -0.97 -2.15
CA ALA A 96 13.33 -2.39 -2.35
C ALA A 96 13.23 -2.87 -3.83
N PRO A 97 12.23 -2.44 -4.64
CA PRO A 97 12.21 -2.78 -6.07
C PRO A 97 13.39 -2.18 -6.86
N LEU A 98 13.92 -1.03 -6.40
CA LEU A 98 15.04 -0.36 -7.04
C LEU A 98 16.37 -1.09 -6.79
N PHE A 99 16.49 -1.86 -5.70
CA PHE A 99 17.61 -2.78 -5.50
C PHE A 99 17.67 -3.87 -6.58
N GLN A 100 16.52 -4.40 -7.01
CA GLN A 100 16.46 -5.36 -8.12
C GLN A 100 16.78 -4.67 -9.46
N LYS A 101 16.15 -3.53 -9.73
CA LYS A 101 16.29 -2.79 -10.99
C LYS A 101 17.70 -2.22 -11.21
N ARG A 102 18.40 -1.77 -10.15
CA ARG A 102 19.65 -0.99 -10.26
C ARG A 102 20.88 -1.65 -9.64
N LEU A 103 20.71 -2.51 -8.63
CA LEU A 103 21.80 -3.29 -8.04
C LEU A 103 21.77 -4.77 -8.50
N HIS A 104 20.79 -5.16 -9.32
CA HIS A 104 20.60 -6.52 -9.83
C HIS A 104 20.53 -7.58 -8.71
N TYR A 105 19.99 -7.19 -7.55
CA TYR A 105 19.76 -8.12 -6.44
C TYR A 105 18.60 -9.07 -6.75
N THR A 106 18.76 -10.35 -6.39
CA THR A 106 17.67 -11.33 -6.46
C THR A 106 16.59 -11.04 -5.42
N GLN A 107 15.37 -11.56 -5.60
CA GLN A 107 14.29 -11.43 -4.61
C GLN A 107 14.72 -11.96 -3.23
N LEU A 108 15.51 -13.04 -3.18
CA LEU A 108 16.05 -13.61 -1.95
C LEU A 108 17.06 -12.67 -1.27
N GLN A 109 17.91 -11.99 -2.05
CA GLN A 109 18.84 -10.97 -1.53
C GLN A 109 18.10 -9.74 -0.98
N VAL A 110 17.05 -9.27 -1.67
CA VAL A 110 16.21 -8.17 -1.16
C VAL A 110 15.51 -8.58 0.13
N ASN A 111 14.86 -9.74 0.17
CA ASN A 111 14.21 -10.24 1.39
C ASN A 111 15.23 -10.45 2.53
N GLY A 112 16.44 -10.92 2.22
CA GLY A 112 17.52 -11.09 3.20
C GLY A 112 17.98 -9.79 3.87
N VAL A 113 17.96 -8.66 3.15
CA VAL A 113 18.21 -7.33 3.74
C VAL A 113 17.10 -6.94 4.70
N SER A 114 15.82 -7.14 4.34
CA SER A 114 14.67 -6.87 5.23
C SER A 114 14.73 -7.70 6.51
N ILE A 115 14.86 -9.02 6.38
CA ILE A 115 14.93 -9.96 7.51
C ILE A 115 16.10 -9.61 8.44
N THR A 116 17.26 -9.28 7.89
CA THR A 116 18.42 -8.88 8.72
C THR A 116 18.13 -7.59 9.50
N ALA A 117 17.47 -6.61 8.87
CA ALA A 117 17.09 -5.35 9.50
C ALA A 117 16.03 -5.54 10.59
N GLU A 118 15.05 -6.42 10.37
CA GLU A 118 14.01 -6.80 11.34
C GLU A 118 14.59 -7.54 12.56
N LEU A 119 15.49 -8.51 12.34
CA LEU A 119 16.22 -9.19 13.42
C LEU A 119 17.10 -8.22 14.21
N ALA A 120 17.83 -7.32 13.53
CA ALA A 120 18.64 -6.29 14.16
C ALA A 120 17.81 -5.21 14.88
N MET A 121 16.56 -5.01 14.47
CA MET A 121 15.61 -4.14 15.17
C MET A 121 15.11 -4.77 16.46
N TYR A 122 14.67 -6.04 16.42
CA TYR A 122 13.96 -6.66 17.55
C TYR A 122 14.83 -7.47 18.53
N LEU A 123 15.91 -8.14 18.10
CA LEU A 123 16.74 -8.93 19.03
C LEU A 123 17.47 -8.08 20.10
N PRO A 124 18.00 -6.88 19.79
CA PRO A 124 18.72 -6.06 20.77
C PRO A 124 17.82 -5.21 21.68
N VAL A 125 16.49 -5.24 21.51
CA VAL A 125 15.55 -4.40 22.27
C VAL A 125 15.67 -4.57 23.79
N PRO A 126 15.87 -5.77 24.38
CA PRO A 126 16.08 -5.92 25.82
C PRO A 126 17.30 -5.17 26.33
N LEU A 127 18.39 -5.13 25.55
CA LEU A 127 19.62 -4.39 25.90
C LEU A 127 19.35 -2.88 25.88
N PHE A 128 18.64 -2.38 24.88
CA PHE A 128 18.28 -0.96 24.80
C PHE A 128 17.27 -0.57 25.87
N GLY A 129 16.36 -1.49 26.26
CA GLY A 129 15.45 -1.34 27.38
C GLY A 129 16.17 -1.19 28.71
N PHE A 130 17.10 -2.09 28.97
CA PHE A 130 18.01 -2.02 30.11
C PHE A 130 18.81 -0.72 30.14
N MET A 131 19.33 -0.27 28.98
CA MET A 131 20.02 1.03 28.90
C MET A 131 19.09 2.21 29.21
N CYS A 132 17.87 2.22 28.67
CA CYS A 132 16.86 3.25 28.95
C CYS A 132 16.48 3.32 30.43
N ASP A 133 16.28 2.18 31.08
CA ASP A 133 15.89 2.16 32.50
C ASP A 133 17.06 2.52 33.41
N ARG A 134 18.28 2.06 33.10
CA ARG A 134 19.44 2.27 33.95
C ARG A 134 20.06 3.66 33.80
N TYR A 135 20.32 4.09 32.56
CA TYR A 135 21.04 5.33 32.23
C TYR A 135 20.13 6.45 31.71
N GLY A 136 18.82 6.21 31.65
CA GLY A 136 17.85 7.14 31.09
C GLY A 136 17.74 7.04 29.56
N PRO A 137 16.76 7.75 28.96
CA PRO A 137 16.47 7.71 27.53
C PRO A 137 17.45 8.51 26.66
N GLY A 138 18.28 9.37 27.26
CA GLY A 138 19.22 10.23 26.55
C GLY A 138 20.32 9.45 25.80
N PRO A 139 21.12 8.59 26.47
CA PRO A 139 22.18 7.82 25.82
C PRO A 139 21.69 6.88 24.70
N PRO A 140 20.56 6.15 24.84
CA PRO A 140 20.01 5.35 23.74
C PRO A 140 19.52 6.21 22.55
N SER A 141 19.01 7.43 22.79
CA SER A 141 18.67 8.37 21.70
C SER A 141 19.92 8.86 20.95
N LEU A 142 21.01 9.13 21.67
CA LEU A 142 22.30 9.49 21.08
C LEU A 142 22.89 8.33 20.25
N LEU A 143 22.86 7.12 20.81
CA LEU A 143 23.28 5.89 20.13
C LEU A 143 22.47 5.65 18.84
N ALA A 144 21.15 5.86 18.88
CA ALA A 144 20.29 5.77 17.70
C ALA A 144 20.72 6.76 16.61
N GLY A 145 20.99 8.02 16.96
CA GLY A 145 21.47 9.01 16.00
C GLY A 145 22.76 8.57 15.31
N GLY A 146 23.74 8.09 16.09
CA GLY A 146 25.00 7.56 15.56
C GLY A 146 24.82 6.33 14.66
N LEU A 147 24.05 5.34 15.09
CA LEU A 147 23.78 4.12 14.34
C LEU A 147 22.99 4.39 13.05
N PHE A 148 21.98 5.27 13.08
CA PHE A 148 21.26 5.69 11.87
C PHE A 148 22.17 6.42 10.89
N GLY A 149 23.04 7.30 11.38
CA GLY A 149 24.04 7.98 10.54
C GLY A 149 24.95 6.98 9.83
N ILE A 150 25.59 6.09 10.59
CA ILE A 150 26.46 5.04 10.03
C ILE A 150 25.70 4.18 9.02
N GLY A 151 24.52 3.67 9.38
CA GLY A 151 23.73 2.77 8.55
C GLY A 151 23.23 3.42 7.25
N TYR A 152 22.51 4.53 7.34
CA TYR A 152 21.96 5.18 6.14
C TYR A 152 23.03 5.81 5.25
N PHE A 153 24.12 6.38 5.80
CA PHE A 153 25.21 6.86 4.95
C PHE A 153 25.94 5.70 4.27
N LEU A 154 26.21 4.59 4.96
CA LEU A 154 26.81 3.40 4.35
C LEU A 154 25.91 2.82 3.24
N ALA A 155 24.60 2.72 3.48
CA ALA A 155 23.62 2.31 2.47
C ALA A 155 23.56 3.27 1.28
N ALA A 156 23.65 4.59 1.51
CA ALA A 156 23.65 5.60 0.46
C ALA A 156 24.86 5.45 -0.48
N PHE A 157 26.06 5.22 0.08
CA PHE A 157 27.26 5.00 -0.72
C PHE A 157 27.28 3.62 -1.39
N ALA A 158 26.83 2.56 -0.70
CA ALA A 158 26.67 1.23 -1.28
C ALA A 158 25.72 1.23 -2.48
N TYR A 159 24.57 1.91 -2.40
CA TYR A 159 23.64 2.05 -3.52
C TYR A 159 24.25 2.85 -4.68
N LYS A 160 24.96 3.93 -4.38
CA LYS A 160 25.61 4.77 -5.40
C LYS A 160 26.79 4.08 -6.10
N ALA A 161 27.43 3.10 -5.46
CA ALA A 161 28.50 2.31 -6.08
C ALA A 161 28.00 1.41 -7.22
N GLY A 162 26.70 1.14 -7.32
CA GLY A 162 26.11 0.31 -8.37
C GLY A 162 26.12 -1.20 -8.08
N PRO A 163 25.83 -2.04 -9.09
CA PRO A 163 25.66 -3.48 -8.90
C PRO A 163 26.94 -4.17 -8.40
N PRO A 164 26.82 -5.21 -7.55
CA PRO A 164 27.95 -5.89 -6.92
C PRO A 164 28.73 -6.77 -7.91
N PRO A 165 29.98 -7.18 -7.57
CA PRO A 165 30.77 -8.07 -8.41
C PRO A 165 30.08 -9.43 -8.67
N SER A 166 29.29 -9.91 -7.72
CA SER A 166 28.48 -11.13 -7.85
C SER A 166 27.34 -11.03 -8.89
N ALA A 167 27.00 -9.82 -9.33
CA ALA A 167 26.01 -9.55 -10.38
C ALA A 167 26.65 -8.92 -11.64
N GLY A 168 27.98 -8.99 -11.77
CA GLY A 168 28.71 -8.48 -12.94
C GLY A 168 28.98 -6.97 -12.97
N GLY A 169 28.95 -6.29 -11.82
CA GLY A 169 29.27 -4.85 -11.71
C GLY A 169 30.46 -4.53 -10.80
N ASP A 170 31.02 -3.34 -10.95
CA ASP A 170 32.18 -2.85 -10.16
C ASP A 170 31.81 -2.25 -8.79
N GLY A 171 30.55 -2.44 -8.35
CA GLY A 171 30.02 -1.87 -7.12
C GLY A 171 30.48 -2.58 -5.85
N TRP A 172 29.83 -2.25 -4.74
CA TRP A 172 30.16 -2.82 -3.44
C TRP A 172 29.50 -4.21 -3.23
N PRO A 173 30.16 -5.15 -2.55
CA PRO A 173 29.57 -6.47 -2.27
C PRO A 173 28.23 -6.38 -1.54
N TYR A 174 27.29 -7.28 -1.88
CA TYR A 174 25.97 -7.39 -1.24
C TYR A 174 26.02 -7.37 0.30
N ALA A 175 27.05 -8.00 0.89
CA ALA A 175 27.28 -8.00 2.33
C ALA A 175 27.39 -6.60 2.95
N ILE A 176 27.86 -5.57 2.22
CA ILE A 176 27.93 -4.20 2.75
C ILE A 176 26.54 -3.58 2.87
N MET A 177 25.61 -3.90 1.97
CA MET A 177 24.21 -3.46 2.12
C MET A 177 23.55 -4.14 3.33
N VAL A 178 23.79 -5.43 3.54
CA VAL A 178 23.34 -6.16 4.74
C VAL A 178 23.92 -5.52 6.02
N LEU A 179 25.24 -5.26 6.05
CA LEU A 179 25.92 -4.60 7.16
C LEU A 179 25.44 -3.17 7.42
N ALA A 180 24.95 -2.45 6.39
CA ALA A 180 24.37 -1.13 6.54
C ALA A 180 22.97 -1.16 7.18
N PHE A 181 22.19 -2.22 6.94
CA PHE A 181 20.84 -2.36 7.47
C PHE A 181 20.76 -2.87 8.92
N ILE A 182 21.81 -3.56 9.42
CA ILE A 182 21.94 -3.93 10.85
C ILE A 182 21.85 -2.70 11.77
N PRO A 183 22.70 -1.67 11.65
CA PRO A 183 22.62 -0.49 12.53
C PRO A 183 21.35 0.34 12.28
N ILE A 184 20.73 0.30 11.09
CA ILE A 184 19.41 0.92 10.84
C ILE A 184 18.33 0.25 11.71
N GLY A 185 18.30 -1.08 11.76
CA GLY A 185 17.40 -1.83 12.64
C GLY A 185 17.63 -1.48 14.11
N MET A 186 18.87 -1.59 14.57
CA MET A 186 19.26 -1.28 15.97
C MET A 186 18.91 0.17 16.37
N ALA A 187 19.14 1.14 15.48
CA ALA A 187 18.82 2.53 15.73
C ALA A 187 17.31 2.78 15.82
N THR A 188 16.52 2.08 14.99
CA THR A 188 15.05 2.15 14.99
C THR A 188 14.49 1.79 16.36
N SER A 189 14.93 0.67 16.95
CA SER A 189 14.48 0.25 18.27
C SER A 189 15.04 1.12 19.39
N CYS A 190 16.31 1.55 19.34
CA CYS A 190 16.86 2.53 20.29
C CYS A 190 16.04 3.84 20.35
N MET A 191 15.76 4.47 19.20
CA MET A 191 15.04 5.74 19.14
C MET A 191 13.59 5.61 19.62
N TYR A 192 12.93 4.51 19.23
CA TYR A 192 11.58 4.16 19.67
C TYR A 192 11.51 3.92 21.19
N LEU A 193 12.38 3.08 21.75
CA LEU A 193 12.39 2.79 23.19
C LEU A 193 12.71 4.02 24.04
N SER A 194 13.61 4.89 23.57
CA SER A 194 13.92 6.16 24.24
C SER A 194 12.67 7.00 24.43
N ALA A 195 11.87 7.15 23.36
CA ALA A 195 10.63 7.90 23.38
C ALA A 195 9.53 7.24 24.22
N VAL A 196 9.24 5.95 24.00
CA VAL A 196 8.15 5.25 24.69
C VAL A 196 8.44 5.10 26.19
N THR A 197 9.68 4.79 26.59
CA THR A 197 10.07 4.71 28.01
C THR A 197 9.99 6.07 28.71
N THR A 198 10.34 7.16 28.01
CA THR A 198 10.15 8.52 28.51
C THR A 198 8.68 8.79 28.82
N CYS A 199 7.76 8.43 27.91
CA CYS A 199 6.33 8.59 28.13
C CYS A 199 5.78 7.67 29.23
N ALA A 200 6.23 6.41 29.29
CA ALA A 200 5.86 5.45 30.31
C ALA A 200 6.18 5.96 31.72
N LYS A 201 7.43 6.42 31.94
CA LYS A 201 7.87 6.93 33.24
C LYS A 201 7.26 8.28 33.60
N ASN A 202 7.12 9.20 32.64
CA ASN A 202 6.55 10.52 32.90
C ASN A 202 5.03 10.53 33.14
N PHE A 203 4.27 9.61 32.55
CA PHE A 203 2.80 9.64 32.58
C PHE A 203 2.14 8.35 33.11
N GLY A 204 2.89 7.26 33.33
CA GLY A 204 2.33 5.94 33.66
C GLY A 204 1.75 5.77 35.07
N ARG A 205 1.94 6.74 35.97
CA ARG A 205 1.17 6.88 37.22
C ARG A 205 -0.06 7.81 37.08
N GLY A 206 -0.20 8.49 35.94
CA GLY A 206 -1.30 9.42 35.65
C GLY A 206 -2.58 8.77 35.13
N LYS A 207 -3.69 9.53 35.19
CA LYS A 207 -5.01 9.13 34.70
C LYS A 207 -5.06 8.88 33.17
N TYR A 208 -4.21 9.55 32.41
CA TYR A 208 -4.20 9.58 30.94
C TYR A 208 -2.99 8.83 30.35
N LYS A 209 -2.67 7.67 30.93
CA LYS A 209 -1.44 6.94 30.60
C LYS A 209 -1.55 6.13 29.32
N GLY A 210 -2.71 5.55 29.03
CA GLY A 210 -2.97 4.81 27.80
C GLY A 210 -2.81 5.70 26.58
N ILE A 211 -3.35 6.91 26.59
CA ILE A 211 -3.19 7.87 25.48
C ILE A 211 -1.76 8.43 25.41
N ALA A 212 -1.10 8.68 26.54
CA ALA A 212 0.30 9.15 26.58
C ALA A 212 1.29 8.10 26.03
N LEU A 213 1.02 6.80 26.20
CA LEU A 213 1.78 5.73 25.55
C LEU A 213 1.36 5.54 24.09
N ALA A 214 0.06 5.61 23.78
CA ALA A 214 -0.45 5.33 22.44
C ALA A 214 -0.09 6.39 21.39
N ILE A 215 -0.04 7.69 21.74
CA ILE A 215 0.26 8.75 20.75
C ILE A 215 1.66 8.60 20.12
N PRO A 216 2.77 8.43 20.87
CA PRO A 216 4.08 8.15 20.28
C PRO A 216 4.10 6.86 19.45
N ILE A 217 3.44 5.79 19.91
CA ILE A 217 3.39 4.51 19.17
C ILE A 217 2.57 4.67 17.86
N ALA A 218 1.53 5.51 17.87
CA ALA A 218 0.77 5.88 16.68
C ALA A 218 1.60 6.74 15.71
N ALA A 219 2.40 7.67 16.22
CA ALA A 219 3.33 8.47 15.41
C ALA A 219 4.40 7.61 14.72
N PHE A 220 4.91 6.57 15.41
CA PHE A 220 5.77 5.56 14.79
C PHE A 220 5.08 4.85 13.62
N GLY A 221 3.79 4.52 13.75
CA GLY A 221 2.98 3.94 12.66
C GLY A 221 2.79 4.83 11.42
N LEU A 222 2.91 6.16 11.57
CA LEU A 222 2.79 7.11 10.46
C LEU A 222 4.14 7.46 9.81
N SER A 223 5.26 7.10 10.43
CA SER A 223 6.61 7.52 10.03
C SER A 223 6.94 7.25 8.56
N GLY A 224 6.83 5.98 8.12
CA GLY A 224 7.10 5.59 6.74
C GLY A 224 6.20 6.27 5.72
N MET A 225 4.97 6.66 6.09
CA MET A 225 4.05 7.34 5.17
C MET A 225 4.58 8.71 4.77
N TRP A 226 4.89 9.58 5.73
CA TRP A 226 5.36 10.94 5.40
C TRP A 226 6.77 10.93 4.81
N GLN A 227 7.65 10.02 5.28
CA GLN A 227 8.98 9.84 4.73
C GLN A 227 8.92 9.38 3.27
N SER A 228 8.04 8.42 2.94
CA SER A 228 7.83 7.99 1.56
C SER A 228 7.24 9.08 0.68
N GLN A 229 6.40 9.97 1.22
CA GLN A 229 5.92 11.15 0.50
C GLN A 229 7.04 12.14 0.20
N ILE A 230 8.03 12.33 1.09
CA ILE A 230 9.21 13.15 0.80
C ILE A 230 10.09 12.49 -0.26
N GLY A 231 10.39 11.20 -0.12
CA GLY A 231 11.16 10.44 -1.11
C GLY A 231 10.58 10.56 -2.52
N SER A 232 9.29 10.23 -2.66
CA SER A 232 8.60 10.25 -3.95
C SER A 232 8.31 11.65 -4.52
N ASN A 233 8.10 12.68 -3.69
CA ASN A 233 7.72 14.00 -4.21
C ASN A 233 8.89 15.00 -4.33
N LEU A 234 9.90 14.92 -3.47
CA LEU A 234 11.00 15.88 -3.35
C LEU A 234 12.35 15.30 -3.79
N LEU A 235 12.58 13.99 -3.58
CA LEU A 235 13.87 13.32 -3.80
C LEU A 235 13.75 12.27 -4.91
N TYR A 236 13.23 12.68 -6.06
CA TYR A 236 13.12 11.86 -7.28
C TYR A 236 14.24 12.18 -8.27
N GLU A 237 14.59 11.22 -9.12
CA GLU A 237 15.46 11.45 -10.27
C GLU A 237 14.67 12.20 -11.37
N PRO A 238 15.13 13.37 -11.84
CA PRO A 238 14.48 14.05 -12.96
C PRO A 238 14.78 13.28 -14.26
N LEU A 239 13.73 12.90 -15.00
CA LEU A 239 13.92 12.33 -16.35
C LEU A 239 14.45 13.40 -17.32
N PRO A 240 15.11 13.00 -18.43
CA PRO A 240 15.53 13.90 -19.49
C PRO A 240 14.38 14.76 -20.05
N ASP A 241 13.15 14.24 -20.03
CA ASP A 241 11.93 14.93 -20.47
C ASP A 241 11.32 15.88 -19.42
N GLY A 242 12.00 16.11 -18.29
CA GLY A 242 11.50 16.93 -17.16
C GLY A 242 10.44 16.26 -16.28
N GLY A 243 10.08 15.01 -16.56
CA GLY A 243 9.16 14.20 -15.76
C GLY A 243 9.76 13.72 -14.42
N LYS A 244 8.90 13.30 -13.48
CA LYS A 244 9.35 12.62 -12.26
C LYS A 244 9.71 11.17 -12.56
N GLY A 245 10.93 10.76 -12.21
CA GLY A 245 11.39 9.37 -12.28
C GLY A 245 11.20 8.58 -11.00
N ASP A 246 11.97 7.50 -10.90
CA ASP A 246 12.12 6.73 -9.67
C ASP A 246 12.66 7.62 -8.52
N VAL A 247 12.53 7.16 -7.28
CA VAL A 247 13.16 7.82 -6.12
C VAL A 247 14.68 7.76 -6.24
N ASP A 248 15.34 8.90 -6.02
CA ASP A 248 16.80 8.97 -5.85
C ASP A 248 17.15 8.39 -4.48
N VAL A 249 17.33 7.06 -4.43
CA VAL A 249 17.59 6.31 -3.19
C VAL A 249 18.85 6.82 -2.49
N HIS A 250 19.86 7.28 -3.23
CA HIS A 250 21.07 7.84 -2.65
C HIS A 250 20.76 9.13 -1.87
N ARG A 251 20.08 10.10 -2.49
CA ARG A 251 19.67 11.34 -1.79
C ARG A 251 18.66 11.07 -0.68
N PHE A 252 17.76 10.11 -0.86
CA PHE A 252 16.79 9.71 0.15
C PHE A 252 17.48 9.13 1.41
N PHE A 253 18.47 8.25 1.25
CA PHE A 253 19.26 7.74 2.38
C PHE A 253 20.14 8.82 3.03
N LEU A 254 20.73 9.74 2.26
CA LEU A 254 21.43 10.90 2.84
C LEU A 254 20.48 11.79 3.68
N PHE A 255 19.26 12.02 3.20
CA PHE A 255 18.22 12.75 3.93
C PHE A 255 17.82 12.05 5.24
N LEU A 256 17.52 10.74 5.18
CA LEU A 256 17.16 9.96 6.38
C LEU A 256 18.31 9.93 7.40
N GLY A 257 19.55 9.68 6.97
CA GLY A 257 20.73 9.68 7.83
C GLY A 257 20.94 11.03 8.53
N GLY A 258 20.89 12.14 7.79
CA GLY A 258 21.05 13.48 8.36
C GLY A 258 19.92 13.86 9.32
N LEU A 259 18.67 13.56 8.97
CA LEU A 259 17.49 13.78 9.80
C LEU A 259 17.61 13.01 11.13
N PHE A 260 17.91 11.72 11.07
CA PHE A 260 17.91 10.86 12.26
C PHE A 260 19.11 11.11 13.18
N VAL A 261 20.26 11.52 12.63
CA VAL A 261 21.38 12.04 13.42
C VAL A 261 20.93 13.28 14.21
N ALA A 262 20.30 14.26 13.57
CA ALA A 262 19.83 15.47 14.23
C ALA A 262 18.76 15.18 15.30
N VAL A 263 17.78 14.33 14.98
CA VAL A 263 16.71 13.94 15.90
C VAL A 263 17.24 13.16 17.11
N GLY A 264 18.17 12.21 16.88
CA GLY A 264 18.82 11.45 17.96
C GLY A 264 19.67 12.33 18.89
N LEU A 265 20.44 13.27 18.32
CA LEU A 265 21.24 14.25 19.07
C LEU A 265 20.38 15.18 19.93
N ILE A 266 19.31 15.75 19.39
CA ILE A 266 18.40 16.62 20.17
C ILE A 266 17.67 15.79 21.22
N GLY A 267 17.21 14.58 20.86
CA GLY A 267 16.56 13.64 21.78
C GLY A 267 17.42 13.24 22.97
N ALA A 268 18.74 13.22 22.83
CA ALA A 268 19.67 12.96 23.93
C ALA A 268 19.55 13.97 25.09
N PHE A 269 19.13 15.21 24.79
CA PHE A 269 18.92 16.28 25.78
C PHE A 269 17.44 16.56 26.08
N ALA A 270 16.57 16.35 25.09
CA ALA A 270 15.14 16.67 25.12
C ALA A 270 14.28 15.58 25.77
N LEU A 271 14.68 14.31 25.68
CA LEU A 271 14.01 13.22 26.41
C LEU A 271 14.50 13.19 27.85
N ARG A 272 13.67 13.70 28.78
CA ARG A 272 13.96 13.64 30.22
C ARG A 272 12.84 12.97 30.98
N ILE A 273 13.21 12.09 31.90
CA ILE A 273 12.31 11.57 32.93
C ILE A 273 12.30 12.60 34.06
N VAL A 274 11.12 13.04 34.46
CA VAL A 274 10.93 14.05 35.51
C VAL A 274 10.45 13.34 36.77
N ASP A 275 11.11 13.60 37.90
CA ASP A 275 10.88 12.98 39.21
C ASP A 275 11.21 11.46 39.24
N GLU A 276 12.29 11.00 38.58
CA GLU A 276 12.67 9.57 38.60
C GLU A 276 13.08 9.08 40.00
N GLU A 277 13.73 9.91 40.83
CA GLU A 277 14.14 9.55 42.20
C GLU A 277 12.93 9.23 43.09
N GLU A 278 11.94 10.12 43.13
CA GLU A 278 10.65 9.94 43.81
C GLU A 278 9.91 8.68 43.29
N LEU A 279 10.04 8.41 41.99
CA LEU A 279 9.47 7.22 41.36
C LEU A 279 10.15 5.91 41.81
N ILE A 280 11.46 5.93 42.09
CA ILE A 280 12.22 4.78 42.61
C ILE A 280 12.01 4.59 44.12
N ASP A 281 12.04 5.66 44.92
CA ASP A 281 11.85 5.56 46.38
C ASP A 281 10.42 5.11 46.73
N GLU A 282 9.36 5.64 46.08
CA GLU A 282 7.97 5.17 46.30
C GLU A 282 7.80 3.68 45.97
N ALA A 283 8.56 3.16 44.99
CA ALA A 283 8.54 1.75 44.62
C ALA A 283 9.24 0.84 45.65
N ILE A 284 10.29 1.32 46.31
CA ILE A 284 11.00 0.60 47.38
C ILE A 284 10.14 0.58 48.65
N ASP A 285 9.56 1.71 49.06
CA ASP A 285 8.61 1.82 50.17
C ASP A 285 7.43 0.83 50.02
N GLU A 286 6.91 0.66 48.80
CA GLU A 286 5.84 -0.30 48.50
C GLU A 286 6.30 -1.75 48.64
N LEU A 287 7.53 -2.07 48.23
CA LEU A 287 8.13 -3.39 48.42
C LEU A 287 8.32 -3.71 49.91
N GLU A 288 8.70 -2.73 50.73
CA GLU A 288 8.81 -2.89 52.18
C GLU A 288 7.43 -3.20 52.80
N ARG A 289 6.41 -2.40 52.47
CA ARG A 289 5.03 -2.61 52.94
C ARG A 289 4.41 -3.93 52.46
N SER A 290 4.85 -4.48 51.33
CA SER A 290 4.37 -5.76 50.80
C SER A 290 4.83 -6.98 51.61
N GLY A 291 5.80 -6.81 52.52
CA GLY A 291 6.39 -7.89 53.32
C GLY A 291 7.43 -8.74 52.56
N LEU A 292 7.71 -8.43 51.29
CA LEU A 292 8.71 -9.13 50.47
C LEU A 292 10.17 -8.67 50.72
N LEU A 293 10.38 -7.69 51.61
CA LEU A 293 11.69 -7.13 51.94
C LEU A 293 12.22 -7.55 53.33
N THR A 294 11.56 -8.47 54.02
CA THR A 294 12.14 -9.16 55.17
C THR A 294 13.39 -9.95 54.70
N GLU A 295 14.54 -9.64 55.29
CA GLU A 295 15.88 -10.20 54.96
C GLU A 295 16.64 -9.57 53.78
N SER A 296 16.81 -8.24 53.76
CA SER A 296 17.99 -7.64 53.10
C SER A 296 18.82 -6.77 54.05
N GLU A 297 20.05 -7.22 54.36
CA GLU A 297 21.01 -6.51 55.23
C GLU A 297 21.38 -5.11 54.70
N PHE A 298 21.14 -4.85 53.42
CA PHE A 298 21.47 -3.62 52.70
C PHE A 298 20.84 -2.37 53.32
N PHE A 299 19.54 -2.38 53.58
CA PHE A 299 18.83 -1.20 54.11
C PHE A 299 19.12 -0.95 55.61
N HIS A 300 19.35 -2.00 56.39
CA HIS A 300 19.69 -1.86 57.82
C HIS A 300 21.05 -1.20 58.04
N ARG A 301 22.02 -1.38 57.13
CA ARG A 301 23.35 -0.78 57.26
C ARG A 301 23.36 0.73 56.91
N ALA A 302 22.52 1.18 55.97
CA ALA A 302 22.47 2.57 55.54
C ALA A 302 21.86 3.54 56.59
N ILE A 303 20.99 3.04 57.47
CA ILE A 303 20.32 3.87 58.49
C ILE A 303 21.27 4.23 59.65
N GLN A 304 22.36 3.49 59.83
CA GLN A 304 23.22 3.60 61.02
C GLN A 304 24.28 4.72 60.96
N ASP A 305 24.68 5.17 59.76
CA ASP A 305 25.78 6.15 59.57
C ASP A 305 25.34 7.63 59.58
N THR A 306 24.02 7.92 59.60
CA THR A 306 23.49 9.28 59.37
C THR A 306 23.40 10.17 60.62
N TYR A 307 23.68 9.64 61.82
CA TYR A 307 23.49 10.36 63.10
C TYR A 307 24.75 11.10 63.61
N GLY A 308 25.18 12.13 62.88
CA GLY A 308 26.29 13.02 63.27
C GLY A 308 25.85 14.44 63.64
N THR A 309 26.05 14.87 64.89
CA THR A 309 25.71 16.23 65.34
C THR A 309 26.84 17.23 65.08
N LEU A 310 26.53 18.34 64.40
CA LEU A 310 27.47 19.45 64.17
C LEU A 310 27.34 20.53 65.26
N PRO A 311 28.44 21.01 65.86
CA PRO A 311 28.40 22.14 66.80
C PRO A 311 28.12 23.46 66.06
N ARG A 312 27.13 24.22 66.53
CA ARG A 312 26.98 25.64 66.17
C ARG A 312 27.98 26.46 66.99
N ASP A 313 29.00 27.04 66.35
CA ASP A 313 29.38 28.42 66.67
C ASP A 313 30.32 29.13 65.67
N ARG A 314 30.07 30.44 65.52
CA ARG A 314 30.92 31.52 64.95
C ARG A 314 31.25 31.54 63.44
N ARG A 315 31.57 32.76 63.00
CA ARG A 315 31.69 33.24 61.61
C ARG A 315 32.67 32.40 60.78
N LEU A 316 32.21 31.93 59.61
CA LEU A 316 33.03 31.16 58.68
C LEU A 316 34.16 31.98 58.04
N SER A 317 35.37 31.42 58.03
CA SER A 317 36.45 31.84 57.13
C SER A 317 36.24 31.26 55.73
N THR A 318 36.96 31.78 54.73
CA THR A 318 36.99 31.24 53.36
C THR A 318 37.38 29.77 53.33
N THR A 319 38.38 29.37 54.13
CA THR A 319 38.79 27.97 54.31
C THR A 319 37.69 27.09 54.94
N SER A 320 36.87 27.64 55.83
CA SER A 320 35.70 26.92 56.35
C SER A 320 34.63 26.72 55.27
N ILE A 321 34.39 27.72 54.42
CA ILE A 321 33.43 27.62 53.30
C ILE A 321 33.88 26.57 52.29
N GLU A 322 35.17 26.55 51.92
CA GLU A 322 35.73 25.53 51.03
C GLU A 322 35.62 24.13 51.65
N SER A 323 35.87 23.98 52.96
CA SER A 323 35.68 22.71 53.67
C SER A 323 34.22 22.25 53.73
N LEU A 324 33.26 23.19 53.84
CA LEU A 324 31.83 22.87 53.78
C LEU A 324 31.39 22.50 52.36
N ASN A 325 31.85 23.23 51.34
CA ASN A 325 31.57 22.90 49.94
C ASN A 325 32.14 21.52 49.58
N ARG A 326 33.35 21.19 50.06
CA ARG A 326 33.93 19.86 49.87
C ARG A 326 33.09 18.78 50.56
N LYS A 327 32.75 18.95 51.84
CA LYS A 327 31.86 18.02 52.56
C LYS A 327 30.48 17.89 51.92
N ALA A 328 29.90 18.98 51.41
CA ALA A 328 28.63 18.97 50.69
C ALA A 328 28.75 18.19 49.37
N SER A 329 29.87 18.33 48.64
CA SER A 329 30.14 17.52 47.45
C SER A 329 30.42 16.04 47.76
N GLU A 330 31.09 15.74 48.88
CA GLU A 330 31.32 14.38 49.39
C GLU A 330 29.98 13.71 49.77
N HIS A 331 29.11 14.40 50.51
CA HIS A 331 27.76 13.92 50.84
C HIS A 331 26.85 13.79 49.60
N ALA A 332 26.91 14.75 48.65
CA ALA A 332 26.14 14.66 47.41
C ALA A 332 26.60 13.47 46.54
N ALA A 333 27.90 13.20 46.49
CA ALA A 333 28.45 12.04 45.81
C ALA A 333 28.00 10.73 46.49
N GLN A 334 28.05 10.65 47.82
CA GLN A 334 27.57 9.49 48.59
C GLN A 334 26.07 9.23 48.36
N ALA A 335 25.24 10.27 48.43
CA ALA A 335 23.80 10.16 48.19
C ALA A 335 23.48 9.68 46.76
N ALA A 336 24.19 10.20 45.75
CA ALA A 336 24.05 9.74 44.36
C ALA A 336 24.48 8.26 44.19
N ASP A 337 25.54 7.84 44.88
CA ASP A 337 26.03 6.45 44.90
C ASP A 337 25.01 5.50 45.55
N GLU A 338 24.35 5.93 46.63
CA GLU A 338 23.27 5.19 47.29
C GLU A 338 22.02 5.11 46.41
N GLN A 339 21.58 6.22 45.81
CA GLN A 339 20.47 6.24 44.86
C GLN A 339 20.74 5.30 43.67
N TYR A 340 21.97 5.28 43.13
CA TYR A 340 22.36 4.37 42.07
C TYR A 340 22.27 2.89 42.52
N LYS A 341 22.71 2.57 43.75
CA LYS A 341 22.61 1.22 44.34
C LYS A 341 21.15 0.80 44.58
N LYS A 342 20.32 1.69 45.14
CA LYS A 342 18.86 1.49 45.29
C LYS A 342 18.18 1.21 43.95
N LYS A 343 18.39 2.10 42.96
CA LYS A 343 17.84 1.97 41.60
C LYS A 343 18.28 0.65 40.94
N THR A 344 19.55 0.28 41.07
CA THR A 344 20.06 -0.98 40.49
C THR A 344 19.46 -2.22 41.15
N TRP A 345 19.36 -2.25 42.48
CA TRP A 345 18.73 -3.34 43.20
C TRP A 345 17.26 -3.51 42.78
N LEU A 346 16.49 -2.41 42.76
CA LEU A 346 15.07 -2.42 42.38
C LEU A 346 14.85 -2.96 40.96
N LEU A 347 15.57 -2.43 39.96
CA LEU A 347 15.40 -2.84 38.56
C LEU A 347 15.75 -4.33 38.33
N ASN A 348 16.76 -4.83 39.03
CA ASN A 348 17.15 -6.25 38.96
C ASN A 348 16.07 -7.16 39.56
N GLU A 349 15.49 -6.79 40.71
CA GLU A 349 14.44 -7.54 41.38
C GLU A 349 13.12 -7.50 40.58
N GLU A 350 12.76 -6.34 40.00
CA GLU A 350 11.62 -6.23 39.08
C GLU A 350 11.79 -7.10 37.83
N THR A 351 12.99 -7.12 37.22
CA THR A 351 13.28 -8.02 36.08
C THR A 351 13.11 -9.49 36.49
N ARG A 352 13.60 -9.87 37.68
CA ARG A 352 13.48 -11.24 38.20
C ARG A 352 12.02 -11.65 38.40
N ARG A 353 11.19 -10.76 38.95
CA ARG A 353 9.75 -10.98 39.14
C ARG A 353 9.01 -11.08 37.82
N PHE A 354 9.30 -10.17 36.89
CA PHE A 354 8.72 -10.16 35.55
C PHE A 354 8.97 -11.49 34.80
N LEU A 355 10.19 -12.01 34.85
CA LEU A 355 10.54 -13.30 34.24
C LEU A 355 9.96 -14.51 34.98
N GLY A 356 9.77 -14.41 36.30
CA GLY A 356 9.15 -15.45 37.13
C GLY A 356 7.62 -15.51 37.05
N ASP A 357 6.96 -14.47 36.54
CA ASP A 357 5.50 -14.41 36.43
C ASP A 357 5.00 -15.22 35.23
N HIS A 358 4.24 -16.28 35.50
CA HIS A 358 3.61 -17.11 34.46
C HIS A 358 2.64 -16.34 33.56
N THR A 359 2.00 -15.26 34.05
CA THR A 359 1.05 -14.47 33.26
C THR A 359 1.73 -13.62 32.19
N MET A 360 2.98 -13.21 32.42
CA MET A 360 3.82 -12.53 31.43
C MET A 360 4.06 -13.43 30.20
N TRP A 361 4.38 -14.70 30.43
CA TRP A 361 4.60 -15.66 29.34
C TRP A 361 3.34 -15.97 28.53
N TRP A 362 2.15 -15.95 29.15
CA TRP A 362 0.88 -16.04 28.42
C TRP A 362 0.59 -14.78 27.59
N LEU A 363 0.91 -13.58 28.11
CA LEU A 363 0.82 -12.34 27.33
C LEU A 363 1.79 -12.36 26.14
N ALA A 364 3.02 -12.82 26.35
CA ALA A 364 4.01 -13.01 25.30
C ALA A 364 3.56 -14.02 24.23
N ALA A 365 3.03 -15.18 24.63
CA ALA A 365 2.48 -16.17 23.69
C ALA A 365 1.28 -15.63 22.90
N GLY A 366 0.39 -14.86 23.53
CA GLY A 366 -0.69 -14.14 22.84
C GLY A 366 -0.17 -13.10 21.85
N PHE A 367 0.87 -12.35 22.23
CA PHE A 367 1.53 -11.36 21.36
C PHE A 367 2.17 -12.02 20.14
N PHE A 368 2.86 -13.15 20.31
CA PHE A 368 3.42 -13.99 19.23
C PHE A 368 2.36 -14.41 18.21
N LEU A 369 1.26 -14.99 18.70
CA LEU A 369 0.19 -15.53 17.86
C LEU A 369 -0.62 -14.47 17.10
N VAL A 370 -0.57 -13.19 17.53
CA VAL A 370 -1.25 -12.09 16.83
C VAL A 370 -0.30 -11.29 15.94
N THR A 371 0.92 -11.01 16.40
CA THR A 371 1.90 -10.20 15.65
C THR A 371 2.62 -11.00 14.57
N GLY A 372 3.00 -12.26 14.81
CA GLY A 372 3.67 -13.10 13.82
C GLY A 372 2.92 -13.23 12.48
N PRO A 373 1.63 -13.62 12.47
CA PRO A 373 0.81 -13.62 11.26
C PRO A 373 0.59 -12.21 10.67
N GLY A 374 0.57 -11.18 11.52
CA GLY A 374 0.41 -9.79 11.12
C GLY A 374 1.62 -9.25 10.35
N GLU A 375 2.83 -9.45 10.87
CA GLU A 375 4.08 -9.09 10.20
C GLU A 375 4.28 -9.92 8.93
N ALA A 376 4.01 -11.23 8.97
CA ALA A 376 4.07 -12.07 7.77
C ALA A 376 3.11 -11.60 6.66
N PHE A 377 1.90 -11.13 7.02
CA PHE A 377 0.98 -10.52 6.05
C PHE A 377 1.50 -9.18 5.51
N ILE A 378 2.06 -8.32 6.38
CA ILE A 378 2.57 -6.98 5.99
C ILE A 378 3.79 -7.12 5.06
N ASN A 379 4.74 -7.99 5.40
CA ASN A 379 5.98 -8.19 4.66
C ASN A 379 5.74 -8.86 3.29
N ASN A 380 4.75 -9.75 3.19
CA ASN A 380 4.40 -10.47 1.96
C ASN A 380 3.17 -9.88 1.23
N LEU A 381 2.78 -8.64 1.56
CA LEU A 381 1.56 -8.02 1.04
C LEU A 381 1.54 -7.89 -0.49
N GLY A 382 2.71 -7.69 -1.12
CA GLY A 382 2.84 -7.63 -2.58
C GLY A 382 2.55 -8.98 -3.23
N THR A 383 3.24 -10.04 -2.81
CA THR A 383 3.07 -11.39 -3.37
C THR A 383 1.67 -11.96 -3.10
N ILE A 384 1.01 -11.58 -2.00
CA ILE A 384 -0.40 -11.91 -1.76
C ILE A 384 -1.30 -11.25 -2.81
N ILE A 385 -1.13 -9.95 -3.09
CA ILE A 385 -1.94 -9.22 -4.08
C ILE A 385 -1.78 -9.83 -5.48
N ASP A 386 -0.57 -10.22 -5.86
CA ASP A 386 -0.30 -10.83 -7.16
C ASP A 386 -0.98 -12.21 -7.33
N THR A 387 -1.32 -12.89 -6.24
CA THR A 387 -2.08 -14.16 -6.27
C THR A 387 -3.61 -14.01 -6.26
N LEU A 388 -4.16 -12.78 -6.14
CA LEU A 388 -5.62 -12.58 -6.05
C LEU A 388 -6.40 -12.88 -7.34
N TYR A 389 -5.72 -12.93 -8.48
CA TYR A 389 -6.29 -13.27 -9.79
C TYR A 389 -5.46 -14.36 -10.46
N THR A 390 -6.13 -15.27 -11.16
CA THR A 390 -5.47 -16.16 -12.12
C THR A 390 -5.25 -15.42 -13.45
N PRO A 391 -4.32 -15.87 -14.32
CA PRO A 391 -4.13 -15.25 -15.64
C PRO A 391 -5.42 -15.12 -16.46
N ASP A 392 -6.32 -16.10 -16.37
CA ASP A 392 -7.61 -16.13 -17.08
C ASP A 392 -8.67 -15.18 -16.49
N THR A 393 -8.50 -14.75 -15.24
CA THR A 393 -9.42 -13.83 -14.54
C THR A 393 -8.85 -12.43 -14.37
N LEU A 394 -7.61 -12.20 -14.82
CA LEU A 394 -6.92 -10.92 -14.72
C LEU A 394 -7.65 -9.86 -15.58
N PRO A 395 -8.06 -8.71 -15.00
CA PRO A 395 -8.62 -7.62 -15.79
C PRO A 395 -7.61 -7.12 -16.85
N ALA A 396 -8.09 -6.64 -18.00
CA ALA A 396 -7.23 -6.17 -19.10
C ALA A 396 -6.31 -4.97 -18.75
N GLY A 397 -6.49 -4.35 -17.59
CA GLY A 397 -5.62 -3.30 -17.03
C GLY A 397 -4.68 -3.79 -15.90
N GLY A 398 -4.57 -5.10 -15.67
CA GLY A 398 -3.83 -5.69 -14.54
C GLY A 398 -4.60 -5.67 -13.22
N ASN A 399 -3.89 -5.89 -12.11
CA ASN A 399 -4.48 -5.88 -10.77
C ASN A 399 -5.05 -4.48 -10.44
N PRO A 400 -6.33 -4.36 -10.02
CA PRO A 400 -6.97 -3.08 -9.74
C PRO A 400 -6.51 -2.43 -8.43
N THR A 401 -5.63 -3.09 -7.68
CA THR A 401 -5.04 -2.63 -6.41
C THR A 401 -3.54 -2.88 -6.38
N SER A 402 -2.81 -2.06 -5.62
CA SER A 402 -1.34 -2.14 -5.51
C SER A 402 -0.88 -2.30 -4.06
N ALA A 403 0.27 -2.93 -3.85
CA ALA A 403 0.89 -3.08 -2.53
C ALA A 403 0.97 -1.74 -1.75
N ALA A 404 1.42 -0.66 -2.41
CA ALA A 404 1.50 0.67 -1.79
C ALA A 404 0.15 1.20 -1.27
N THR A 405 -0.96 0.87 -1.95
CA THR A 405 -2.32 1.20 -1.50
C THR A 405 -2.65 0.48 -0.20
N HIS A 406 -2.34 -0.82 -0.13
CA HIS A 406 -2.66 -1.65 1.02
C HIS A 406 -1.72 -1.38 2.22
N VAL A 407 -0.43 -1.08 2.00
CA VAL A 407 0.48 -0.57 3.04
C VAL A 407 -0.08 0.72 3.66
N SER A 408 -0.58 1.64 2.83
CA SER A 408 -1.19 2.90 3.30
C SER A 408 -2.47 2.64 4.12
N ILE A 409 -3.32 1.70 3.70
CA ILE A 409 -4.52 1.30 4.45
C ILE A 409 -4.14 0.73 5.82
N VAL A 410 -3.19 -0.23 5.86
CA VAL A 410 -2.68 -0.83 7.10
C VAL A 410 -2.14 0.24 8.04
N ALA A 411 -1.32 1.18 7.55
CA ALA A 411 -0.77 2.25 8.37
C ALA A 411 -1.85 3.18 8.97
N ILE A 412 -2.85 3.57 8.17
CA ILE A 412 -3.96 4.43 8.62
C ILE A 412 -4.82 3.71 9.67
N THR A 413 -5.27 2.48 9.39
CA THR A 413 -6.14 1.75 10.34
C THR A 413 -5.40 1.35 11.60
N SER A 414 -4.13 0.98 11.50
CA SER A 414 -3.24 0.73 12.64
C SER A 414 -3.07 1.97 13.52
N THR A 415 -2.90 3.16 12.91
CA THR A 415 -2.78 4.43 13.65
C THR A 415 -4.08 4.78 14.37
N LEU A 416 -5.22 4.68 13.68
CA LEU A 416 -6.54 4.91 14.29
C LEU A 416 -6.81 3.94 15.44
N ALA A 417 -6.49 2.65 15.28
CA ALA A 417 -6.65 1.64 16.31
C ALA A 417 -5.77 1.90 17.54
N ARG A 418 -4.54 2.41 17.37
CA ARG A 418 -3.66 2.81 18.48
C ARG A 418 -4.25 3.95 19.31
N ILE A 419 -4.65 5.04 18.64
CA ILE A 419 -5.25 6.21 19.30
C ILE A 419 -6.56 5.82 20.00
N LEU A 420 -7.40 5.04 19.32
CA LEU A 420 -8.67 4.54 19.85
C LEU A 420 -8.47 3.67 21.09
N THR A 421 -7.57 2.68 21.05
CA THR A 421 -7.30 1.79 22.20
C THR A 421 -6.65 2.51 23.37
N GLY A 422 -5.71 3.43 23.14
CA GLY A 422 -5.14 4.27 24.20
C GLY A 422 -6.21 5.11 24.89
N THR A 423 -7.11 5.73 24.11
CA THR A 423 -8.20 6.56 24.65
C THR A 423 -9.26 5.73 25.38
N LEU A 424 -9.73 4.63 24.78
CA LEU A 424 -10.74 3.76 25.39
C LEU A 424 -10.24 3.11 26.69
N THR A 425 -8.96 2.71 26.77
CA THR A 425 -8.40 2.14 27.99
C THR A 425 -8.18 3.15 29.12
N ASP A 426 -8.06 4.44 28.84
CA ASP A 426 -8.06 5.48 29.89
C ASP A 426 -9.48 5.86 30.36
N LEU A 427 -10.48 5.74 29.47
CA LEU A 427 -11.87 6.05 29.78
C LEU A 427 -12.62 4.91 30.49
N LEU A 428 -12.40 3.67 30.04
CA LEU A 428 -13.23 2.51 30.39
C LEU A 428 -12.53 1.48 31.26
N ALA A 429 -11.19 1.45 31.30
CA ALA A 429 -10.52 0.54 32.21
C ALA A 429 -10.66 1.03 33.67
N PRO A 430 -10.79 0.10 34.63
CA PRO A 430 -10.67 0.47 36.03
C PRO A 430 -9.34 1.20 36.23
N THR A 431 -9.42 2.33 36.95
CA THR A 431 -8.23 2.93 37.54
C THR A 431 -7.72 1.95 38.57
N ALA A 432 -6.69 1.18 38.20
CA ALA A 432 -5.94 0.40 39.17
C ALA A 432 -5.58 1.37 40.30
N PRO A 433 -5.94 1.08 41.57
CA PRO A 433 -5.44 1.87 42.67
C PRO A 433 -3.90 1.87 42.56
N PRO A 434 -3.24 2.98 42.95
CA PRO A 434 -1.80 2.91 43.12
C PRO A 434 -1.50 1.72 44.04
N HIS A 435 -0.40 1.02 43.77
CA HIS A 435 0.08 -0.13 44.54
C HIS A 435 -0.64 -1.48 44.35
N GLN A 436 -1.40 -1.72 43.27
CA GLN A 436 -2.02 -3.05 43.07
C GLN A 436 -1.02 -4.17 42.67
N HIS A 437 0.10 -3.82 42.03
CA HIS A 437 0.92 -4.79 41.28
C HIS A 437 2.09 -5.40 42.06
N ARG A 438 2.51 -4.82 43.19
CA ARG A 438 3.54 -5.41 44.08
C ARG A 438 2.96 -6.16 45.28
N ARG A 439 1.63 -6.24 45.39
CA ARG A 439 0.95 -6.95 46.49
C ARG A 439 0.95 -8.46 46.28
N GLY A 440 1.88 -9.15 46.92
CA GLY A 440 1.88 -10.60 47.00
C GLY A 440 0.57 -11.17 47.60
N PRO A 441 0.29 -12.48 47.41
CA PRO A 441 -0.96 -13.12 47.86
C PRO A 441 -1.17 -13.08 49.39
N HIS A 442 -0.14 -12.73 50.17
CA HIS A 442 -0.18 -12.60 51.63
C HIS A 442 -0.16 -11.15 52.14
N SER A 443 -0.35 -10.14 51.26
CA SER A 443 -0.38 -8.74 51.67
C SER A 443 -1.51 -8.43 52.66
N LEU A 444 -1.15 -7.82 53.80
CA LEU A 444 -2.10 -7.43 54.85
C LEU A 444 -3.12 -6.40 54.33
N GLU A 445 -2.73 -5.54 53.38
CA GLU A 445 -3.64 -4.62 52.69
C GLU A 445 -4.63 -5.33 51.75
N ASN A 446 -4.29 -6.48 51.15
CA ASN A 446 -5.28 -7.26 50.39
C ASN A 446 -6.38 -7.80 51.31
N SER A 447 -6.02 -8.23 52.53
CA SER A 447 -6.99 -8.64 53.56
C SER A 447 -7.82 -7.46 54.10
N MET A 448 -7.27 -6.25 54.14
CA MET A 448 -8.02 -5.03 54.50
C MET A 448 -8.88 -4.49 53.36
N ALA A 449 -8.46 -4.62 52.10
CA ALA A 449 -9.22 -4.20 50.92
C ALA A 449 -10.43 -5.12 50.63
N SER A 450 -10.43 -6.35 51.17
CA SER A 450 -11.61 -7.21 51.23
C SER A 450 -12.62 -6.83 52.34
N LEU A 451 -12.28 -5.88 53.22
CA LEU A 451 -13.23 -5.24 54.13
C LEU A 451 -13.77 -3.95 53.48
N LEU A 452 -15.03 -3.61 53.81
CA LEU A 452 -15.83 -2.59 53.12
C LEU A 452 -15.10 -1.24 52.93
N PRO A 453 -15.15 -0.62 51.73
CA PRO A 453 -14.50 0.66 51.49
C PRO A 453 -15.18 1.80 52.27
N LEU A 454 -14.40 2.50 53.09
CA LEU A 454 -14.86 3.60 53.96
C LEU A 454 -15.26 4.90 53.23
N THR A 455 -15.16 4.93 51.90
CA THR A 455 -15.64 6.04 51.06
C THR A 455 -16.30 5.52 49.78
N PRO A 456 -17.60 5.78 49.53
CA PRO A 456 -18.25 5.37 48.30
C PRO A 456 -17.84 6.29 47.15
N SER A 457 -16.89 5.84 46.31
CA SER A 457 -16.68 6.43 44.99
C SER A 457 -17.93 6.22 44.13
N PRO A 458 -18.39 7.23 43.37
CA PRO A 458 -19.61 7.10 42.56
C PRO A 458 -19.46 5.98 41.53
N PRO A 459 -20.46 5.10 41.36
CA PRO A 459 -20.34 3.94 40.48
C PRO A 459 -20.17 4.38 39.02
N ARG A 460 -19.02 4.06 38.43
CA ARG A 460 -18.86 4.11 36.97
C ARG A 460 -19.76 3.04 36.36
N LYS A 461 -20.59 3.44 35.39
CA LYS A 461 -21.65 2.57 34.85
C LYS A 461 -21.15 1.39 34.03
N LEU A 462 -19.90 1.44 33.53
CA LEU A 462 -19.23 0.38 32.79
C LEU A 462 -17.73 0.45 33.08
N GLU A 463 -17.13 -0.68 33.49
CA GLU A 463 -15.68 -0.86 33.60
C GLU A 463 -15.26 -2.11 32.80
N LEU A 464 -14.24 -1.98 31.95
CA LEU A 464 -13.79 -3.01 31.01
C LEU A 464 -12.29 -3.24 31.13
N SER A 465 -11.85 -4.49 31.30
CA SER A 465 -10.42 -4.80 31.40
C SER A 465 -9.66 -4.41 30.14
N ARG A 466 -8.40 -3.96 30.31
CA ARG A 466 -7.46 -3.73 29.18
C ARG A 466 -7.27 -4.99 28.33
N MET A 467 -7.37 -6.17 28.95
CA MET A 467 -7.32 -7.46 28.27
C MET A 467 -8.53 -7.69 27.34
N THR A 468 -9.71 -7.16 27.67
CA THR A 468 -10.91 -7.26 26.82
C THR A 468 -10.66 -6.55 25.49
N PHE A 469 -10.10 -5.34 25.51
CA PHE A 469 -9.73 -4.62 24.28
C PHE A 469 -8.68 -5.39 23.47
N LEU A 470 -7.66 -5.98 24.12
CA LEU A 470 -6.63 -6.77 23.43
C LEU A 470 -7.25 -7.98 22.72
N LEU A 471 -8.12 -8.72 23.41
CA LEU A 471 -8.83 -9.87 22.83
C LEU A 471 -9.78 -9.46 21.69
N THR A 472 -10.51 -8.35 21.81
CA THR A 472 -11.38 -7.86 20.72
C THR A 472 -10.58 -7.54 19.46
N PHE A 473 -9.45 -6.85 19.59
CA PHE A 473 -8.61 -6.51 18.43
C PHE A 473 -7.79 -7.70 17.90
N ALA A 474 -7.41 -8.66 18.74
CA ALA A 474 -6.82 -9.93 18.30
C ALA A 474 -7.83 -10.77 17.48
N LEU A 475 -9.08 -10.86 17.94
CA LEU A 475 -10.17 -11.51 17.18
C LEU A 475 -10.46 -10.77 15.87
N LEU A 476 -10.38 -9.45 15.84
CA LEU A 476 -10.51 -8.65 14.62
C LEU A 476 -9.39 -8.95 13.61
N CYS A 477 -8.15 -9.11 14.08
CA CYS A 477 -7.02 -9.55 13.25
C CYS A 477 -7.26 -10.94 12.68
N SER A 478 -7.66 -11.89 13.54
CA SER A 478 -7.97 -13.28 13.16
C SER A 478 -9.11 -13.36 12.14
N PHE A 479 -10.16 -12.55 12.30
CA PHE A 479 -11.24 -12.43 11.32
C PHE A 479 -10.75 -11.93 9.96
N GLY A 480 -9.80 -10.98 9.93
CA GLY A 480 -9.13 -10.56 8.69
C GLY A 480 -8.37 -11.70 8.00
N GLN A 481 -7.65 -12.53 8.77
CA GLN A 481 -6.94 -13.70 8.24
C GLN A 481 -7.91 -14.80 7.73
N ILE A 482 -9.00 -15.06 8.46
CA ILE A 482 -10.05 -16.00 8.04
C ILE A 482 -10.74 -15.50 6.76
N LEU A 483 -11.02 -14.21 6.66
CA LEU A 483 -11.63 -13.61 5.47
C LEU A 483 -10.72 -13.76 4.24
N LEU A 484 -9.39 -13.64 4.40
CA LEU A 484 -8.43 -13.94 3.34
C LEU A 484 -8.43 -15.43 2.97
N ALA A 485 -8.29 -16.31 3.96
CA ALA A 485 -8.24 -17.76 3.77
C ALA A 485 -9.54 -18.37 3.18
N SER A 486 -10.68 -17.69 3.36
CA SER A 486 -11.98 -18.14 2.85
C SER A 486 -12.14 -18.10 1.32
N GLY A 487 -11.21 -17.46 0.60
CA GLY A 487 -11.30 -17.27 -0.85
C GLY A 487 -12.34 -16.24 -1.31
N LEU A 488 -13.12 -15.63 -0.41
CA LEU A 488 -14.17 -14.64 -0.75
C LEU A 488 -13.65 -13.35 -1.43
N ILE A 489 -12.33 -13.13 -1.40
CA ILE A 489 -11.63 -11.99 -2.01
C ILE A 489 -10.87 -12.40 -3.30
N GLN A 490 -10.75 -13.70 -3.56
CA GLN A 490 -10.22 -14.20 -4.83
C GLN A 490 -11.07 -13.65 -5.98
N SER A 491 -10.41 -13.27 -7.08
CA SER A 491 -10.95 -12.51 -8.22
C SER A 491 -11.66 -11.18 -7.90
N HIS A 492 -11.57 -10.70 -6.66
CA HIS A 492 -12.25 -9.50 -6.16
C HIS A 492 -11.32 -8.60 -5.34
N ALA A 493 -10.14 -8.25 -5.87
CA ALA A 493 -9.15 -7.46 -5.13
C ALA A 493 -9.67 -6.07 -4.68
N SER A 494 -10.72 -5.52 -5.31
CA SER A 494 -11.45 -4.34 -4.84
C SER A 494 -12.08 -4.49 -3.45
N ARG A 495 -12.16 -5.71 -2.90
CA ARG A 495 -12.58 -6.02 -1.52
C ARG A 495 -11.40 -6.27 -0.56
N PHE A 496 -10.18 -6.42 -1.05
CA PHE A 496 -9.00 -6.77 -0.24
C PHE A 496 -8.63 -5.68 0.80
N TRP A 497 -9.12 -4.44 0.62
CA TRP A 497 -8.96 -3.38 1.61
C TRP A 497 -9.58 -3.76 2.96
N ALA A 498 -10.62 -4.60 3.00
CA ALA A 498 -11.24 -5.05 4.24
C ALA A 498 -10.27 -5.92 5.06
N VAL A 499 -9.57 -6.86 4.43
CA VAL A 499 -8.52 -7.67 5.08
C VAL A 499 -7.39 -6.79 5.58
N SER A 500 -6.88 -5.89 4.73
CA SER A 500 -5.83 -4.93 5.12
C SER A 500 -6.25 -4.06 6.31
N ALA A 501 -7.51 -3.59 6.32
CA ALA A 501 -8.06 -2.76 7.38
C ALA A 501 -8.20 -3.54 8.71
N LEU A 502 -8.71 -4.77 8.66
CA LEU A 502 -8.91 -5.65 9.82
C LEU A 502 -7.58 -6.06 10.46
N ILE A 503 -6.65 -6.56 9.65
CA ILE A 503 -5.31 -6.96 10.11
C ILE A 503 -4.55 -5.74 10.64
N GLY A 504 -4.54 -4.62 9.89
CA GLY A 504 -3.88 -3.38 10.34
C GLY A 504 -4.44 -2.82 11.65
N SER A 505 -5.77 -2.88 11.83
CA SER A 505 -6.42 -2.45 13.08
C SER A 505 -6.01 -3.34 14.25
N GLY A 506 -6.10 -4.67 14.10
CA GLY A 506 -5.76 -5.63 15.14
C GLY A 506 -4.28 -5.60 15.52
N TYR A 507 -3.40 -5.58 14.52
CA TYR A 507 -1.96 -5.41 14.67
C TYR A 507 -1.60 -4.10 15.39
N GLY A 508 -2.17 -2.98 14.94
CA GLY A 508 -1.96 -1.66 15.53
C GLY A 508 -2.34 -1.59 17.00
N ALA A 509 -3.57 -2.01 17.32
CA ALA A 509 -4.10 -2.08 18.67
C ALA A 509 -3.27 -2.98 19.59
N THR A 510 -2.78 -4.11 19.08
CA THR A 510 -1.95 -5.05 19.85
C THR A 510 -0.61 -4.41 20.22
N PHE A 511 0.03 -3.68 19.30
CA PHE A 511 1.26 -2.93 19.55
C PHE A 511 1.11 -1.69 20.47
N SER A 512 -0.09 -1.12 20.66
CA SER A 512 -0.33 -0.13 21.72
C SER A 512 -0.73 -0.78 23.05
N LEU A 513 -1.61 -1.77 23.02
CA LEU A 513 -2.18 -2.35 24.23
C LEU A 513 -1.18 -3.18 25.03
N VAL A 514 -0.28 -3.94 24.40
CA VAL A 514 0.72 -4.74 25.15
C VAL A 514 1.66 -3.88 25.99
N PRO A 515 2.33 -2.82 25.49
CA PRO A 515 3.13 -1.95 26.34
C PRO A 515 2.28 -1.19 27.38
N ILE A 516 1.04 -0.79 27.07
CA ILE A 516 0.13 -0.19 28.07
C ILE A 516 -0.16 -1.20 29.19
N ILE A 517 -0.46 -2.46 28.86
CA ILE A 517 -0.67 -3.55 29.83
C ILE A 517 0.59 -3.78 30.64
N ILE A 518 1.79 -3.77 30.03
CA ILE A 518 3.05 -3.95 30.77
C ILE A 518 3.27 -2.82 31.78
N SER A 519 3.08 -1.56 31.35
CA SER A 519 3.20 -0.36 32.20
C SER A 519 2.17 -0.29 33.34
N VAL A 520 1.07 -1.04 33.21
CA VAL A 520 0.09 -1.23 34.28
C VAL A 520 0.57 -2.37 35.17
N VAL A 521 0.69 -3.58 34.62
CA VAL A 521 0.75 -4.84 35.37
C VAL A 521 2.10 -5.10 36.06
N TRP A 522 3.21 -4.60 35.51
CA TRP A 522 4.56 -4.75 36.09
C TRP A 522 5.27 -3.41 36.28
N GLY A 523 4.49 -2.35 36.52
CA GLY A 523 5.01 -1.02 36.85
C GLY A 523 5.67 -0.28 35.69
N VAL A 524 6.26 0.87 36.02
CA VAL A 524 6.87 1.82 35.07
C VAL A 524 8.37 1.99 35.30
N GLU A 525 8.86 1.56 36.47
CA GLU A 525 10.22 1.72 36.95
C GLU A 525 11.23 0.99 36.04
N ASN A 526 10.89 -0.25 35.68
CA ASN A 526 11.66 -1.15 34.81
C ASN A 526 10.96 -1.39 33.45
N PHE A 527 10.17 -0.41 32.99
CA PHE A 527 9.32 -0.56 31.81
C PHE A 527 10.12 -0.84 30.53
N GLY A 528 11.23 -0.15 30.31
CA GLY A 528 12.01 -0.29 29.08
C GLY A 528 12.52 -1.72 28.90
N THR A 529 13.00 -2.33 29.97
CA THR A 529 13.51 -3.70 30.04
C THR A 529 12.38 -4.72 29.88
N ASN A 530 11.30 -4.57 30.64
CA ASN A 530 10.14 -5.48 30.61
C ASN A 530 9.45 -5.46 29.22
N TRP A 531 9.21 -4.28 28.65
CA TRP A 531 8.72 -4.14 27.27
C TRP A 531 9.73 -4.68 26.27
N GLY A 532 11.03 -4.40 26.45
CA GLY A 532 12.06 -4.87 25.53
C GLY A 532 12.17 -6.39 25.42
N ILE A 533 12.00 -7.11 26.54
CA ILE A 533 11.91 -8.57 26.57
C ILE A 533 10.72 -9.06 25.73
N VAL A 534 9.52 -8.52 25.95
CA VAL A 534 8.31 -8.92 25.21
C VAL A 534 8.37 -8.47 23.73
N ALA A 535 9.07 -7.37 23.43
CA ALA A 535 9.27 -6.87 22.07
C ALA A 535 10.27 -7.70 21.23
N THR A 536 10.93 -8.71 21.78
CA THR A 536 11.66 -9.72 20.98
C THR A 536 10.72 -10.73 20.31
N VAL A 537 9.52 -10.90 20.85
CA VAL A 537 8.56 -11.94 20.44
C VAL A 537 8.07 -11.77 18.99
N PRO A 538 7.77 -10.55 18.49
CA PRO A 538 7.46 -10.33 17.08
C PRO A 538 8.55 -10.84 16.14
N ALA A 539 9.85 -10.71 16.49
CA ALA A 539 10.95 -11.23 15.66
C ALA A 539 10.85 -12.74 15.43
N ALA A 540 10.57 -13.49 16.50
CA ALA A 540 10.37 -14.94 16.42
C ALA A 540 9.10 -15.27 15.64
N GLY A 541 8.02 -14.51 15.86
CA GLY A 541 6.76 -14.66 15.13
C GLY A 541 6.91 -14.45 13.62
N ALA A 542 7.48 -13.31 13.23
CA ALA A 542 7.75 -12.94 11.84
C ALA A 542 8.72 -13.92 11.16
N THR A 543 9.76 -14.38 11.86
CA THR A 543 10.68 -15.40 11.32
C THR A 543 9.95 -16.71 11.03
N VAL A 544 9.20 -17.25 12.00
CA VAL A 544 8.55 -18.56 11.82
C VAL A 544 7.36 -18.47 10.84
N TRP A 545 6.53 -17.42 10.90
CA TRP A 545 5.39 -17.26 10.00
C TRP A 545 5.81 -16.78 8.61
N GLY A 546 6.90 -16.02 8.48
CA GLY A 546 7.52 -15.66 7.20
C GLY A 546 8.12 -16.86 6.49
N LEU A 547 8.83 -17.75 7.21
CA LEU A 547 9.32 -19.02 6.66
C LEU A 547 8.15 -19.96 6.29
N ALA A 548 7.10 -20.04 7.13
CA ALA A 548 5.91 -20.81 6.81
C ALA A 548 5.19 -20.29 5.55
N TYR A 549 5.01 -18.97 5.44
CA TYR A 549 4.47 -18.34 4.23
C TYR A 549 5.34 -18.66 3.01
N SER A 550 6.65 -18.44 3.10
CA SER A 550 7.58 -18.71 1.98
C SER A 550 7.53 -20.17 1.53
N GLY A 551 7.50 -21.12 2.46
CA GLY A 551 7.42 -22.55 2.15
C GLY A 551 6.09 -22.98 1.53
N VAL A 552 4.96 -22.37 1.96
CA VAL A 552 3.64 -22.61 1.35
C VAL A 552 3.54 -21.95 -0.02
N TYR A 553 4.00 -20.70 -0.16
CA TYR A 553 4.01 -19.96 -1.42
C TYR A 553 4.89 -20.67 -2.46
N GLN A 554 6.09 -21.12 -2.07
CA GLN A 554 6.99 -21.86 -2.95
C GLN A 554 6.38 -23.20 -3.38
N ARG A 555 5.81 -24.00 -2.46
CA ARG A 555 5.10 -25.23 -2.84
C ARG A 555 3.90 -24.97 -3.75
N GLY A 556 3.19 -23.86 -3.56
CA GLY A 556 2.11 -23.44 -4.45
C GLY A 556 2.60 -23.04 -5.84
N ALA A 557 3.77 -22.39 -5.93
CA ALA A 557 4.42 -22.03 -7.19
C ALA A 557 5.03 -23.26 -7.90
N GLU A 558 5.50 -24.26 -7.15
CA GLU A 558 5.99 -25.55 -7.66
C GLU A 558 4.83 -26.43 -8.15
N ALA A 559 3.74 -26.55 -7.38
CA ALA A 559 2.55 -27.31 -7.78
C ALA A 559 1.77 -26.65 -8.94
N GLY A 560 1.62 -25.31 -8.92
CA GLY A 560 1.18 -24.55 -10.09
C GLY A 560 2.21 -24.53 -11.23
N GLY A 561 3.42 -25.01 -10.95
CA GLY A 561 4.53 -25.20 -11.88
C GLY A 561 4.58 -26.59 -12.50
N GLU A 562 3.70 -27.54 -12.17
CA GLU A 562 3.63 -28.87 -12.81
C GLU A 562 3.12 -28.85 -14.28
N LEU A 563 2.92 -27.66 -14.87
CA LEU A 563 2.91 -27.46 -16.33
C LEU A 563 4.32 -27.28 -16.93
N SER A 564 5.37 -27.27 -16.12
CA SER A 564 6.74 -27.52 -16.54
C SER A 564 6.93 -29.02 -16.76
N TYR A 565 7.11 -29.41 -18.01
CA TYR A 565 7.57 -30.71 -18.52
C TYR A 565 7.51 -31.92 -17.56
N PRO A 566 6.71 -32.96 -17.84
CA PRO A 566 6.84 -34.21 -17.10
C PRO A 566 8.24 -34.79 -17.34
N GLU A 567 9.00 -35.00 -16.25
CA GLU A 567 10.20 -35.83 -16.31
C GLU A 567 9.82 -37.19 -16.91
N THR A 568 10.49 -37.59 -17.98
CA THR A 568 10.10 -38.75 -18.78
C THR A 568 10.38 -40.06 -18.05
N LYS A 569 9.45 -40.47 -17.17
CA LYS A 569 9.35 -41.81 -16.60
C LYS A 569 7.96 -42.44 -16.72
N GLU A 570 6.91 -41.65 -16.96
CA GLU A 570 5.53 -42.14 -17.13
C GLU A 570 4.91 -41.76 -18.49
N ALA A 571 5.73 -41.71 -19.55
CA ALA A 571 5.26 -41.62 -20.93
C ALA A 571 4.69 -42.98 -21.42
N GLY A 572 3.61 -43.44 -20.77
CA GLY A 572 3.00 -44.75 -21.00
C GLY A 572 1.52 -44.71 -21.43
N GLU A 573 0.70 -43.80 -20.87
CA GLU A 573 -0.75 -43.81 -21.09
C GLU A 573 -1.31 -42.43 -21.51
N ASP A 574 -2.02 -42.42 -22.65
CA ASP A 574 -2.83 -41.32 -23.21
C ASP A 574 -2.16 -39.94 -23.43
N THR A 575 -1.24 -39.88 -24.39
CA THR A 575 -0.71 -38.64 -25.00
C THR A 575 -1.79 -37.69 -25.57
N GLN A 576 -2.97 -38.21 -25.92
CA GLN A 576 -4.11 -37.40 -26.35
C GLN A 576 -4.73 -36.59 -25.19
N LYS A 577 -4.74 -37.14 -23.96
CA LYS A 577 -5.18 -36.42 -22.75
C LYS A 577 -4.20 -35.30 -22.41
N LEU A 578 -2.90 -35.57 -22.49
CA LEU A 578 -1.83 -34.57 -22.29
C LEU A 578 -1.97 -33.36 -23.23
N SER A 579 -2.29 -33.58 -24.51
CA SER A 579 -2.51 -32.47 -25.47
C SER A 579 -3.72 -31.61 -25.12
N THR A 580 -4.78 -32.22 -24.59
CA THR A 580 -6.00 -31.51 -24.16
C THR A 580 -5.81 -30.81 -22.80
N ALA A 581 -4.95 -31.36 -21.92
CA ALA A 581 -4.62 -30.76 -20.63
C ALA A 581 -3.66 -29.56 -20.77
N ALA A 582 -2.69 -29.63 -21.68
CA ALA A 582 -1.74 -28.54 -21.94
C ALA A 582 -2.35 -27.37 -22.72
N PHE A 583 -3.35 -27.64 -23.58
CA PHE A 583 -4.02 -26.63 -24.41
C PHE A 583 -5.56 -26.71 -24.29
N PRO A 584 -6.13 -26.44 -23.10
CA PRO A 584 -7.56 -26.68 -22.81
C PRO A 584 -8.52 -25.77 -23.60
N SER A 585 -8.02 -24.69 -24.19
CA SER A 585 -8.79 -23.77 -25.04
C SER A 585 -8.85 -24.17 -26.52
N ILE A 586 -8.30 -25.32 -26.90
CA ILE A 586 -8.13 -25.73 -28.30
C ILE A 586 -8.78 -27.09 -28.56
N GLU A 587 -9.79 -27.11 -29.42
CA GLU A 587 -10.40 -28.35 -29.90
C GLU A 587 -9.59 -28.94 -31.07
N TYR A 588 -9.25 -30.22 -30.95
CA TYR A 588 -8.56 -31.01 -31.96
C TYR A 588 -9.52 -31.99 -32.65
N THR A 589 -9.53 -32.01 -33.99
CA THR A 589 -10.30 -32.98 -34.78
C THR A 589 -9.72 -34.39 -34.69
N SER A 590 -10.45 -35.41 -35.19
CA SER A 590 -9.93 -36.79 -35.31
C SER A 590 -8.60 -36.83 -36.07
N ASP A 591 -8.54 -36.09 -37.18
CA ASP A 591 -7.43 -36.14 -38.13
C ASP A 591 -6.20 -35.40 -37.55
N GLU A 592 -6.43 -34.29 -36.85
CA GLU A 592 -5.39 -33.57 -36.10
C GLU A 592 -4.83 -34.44 -34.96
N LYS A 593 -5.65 -35.21 -34.24
CA LYS A 593 -5.18 -36.13 -33.19
C LYS A 593 -4.29 -37.25 -33.74
N VAL A 594 -4.65 -37.82 -34.90
CA VAL A 594 -3.80 -38.79 -35.61
C VAL A 594 -2.50 -38.15 -36.10
N GLU A 595 -2.51 -36.88 -36.52
CA GLU A 595 -1.29 -36.16 -36.91
C GLU A 595 -0.38 -35.87 -35.70
N ILE A 596 -0.93 -35.49 -34.53
CA ILE A 596 -0.17 -35.38 -33.25
C ILE A 596 0.53 -36.71 -32.94
N GLU A 597 -0.22 -37.82 -32.95
CA GLU A 597 0.30 -39.14 -32.62
C GLU A 597 1.40 -39.60 -33.59
N LYS A 598 1.22 -39.35 -34.90
CA LYS A 598 2.24 -39.60 -35.92
C LYS A 598 3.53 -38.84 -35.66
N TRP A 599 3.46 -37.55 -35.34
CA TRP A 599 4.66 -36.74 -35.08
C TRP A 599 5.32 -37.08 -33.74
N LEU A 600 4.53 -37.51 -32.75
CA LEU A 600 5.08 -38.12 -31.53
C LEU A 600 5.80 -39.43 -31.85
N LEU A 601 5.25 -40.36 -32.62
CA LEU A 601 6.00 -41.57 -33.01
C LEU A 601 7.25 -41.23 -33.84
N THR A 602 7.21 -40.14 -34.62
CA THR A 602 8.38 -39.66 -35.38
C THR A 602 9.50 -39.10 -34.48
N HIS A 603 9.19 -38.50 -33.32
CA HIS A 603 10.22 -38.00 -32.39
C HIS A 603 11.10 -39.12 -31.81
N LEU A 604 10.57 -40.35 -31.72
CA LEU A 604 11.34 -41.52 -31.27
C LEU A 604 12.44 -41.87 -32.27
N ASN A 605 12.15 -41.79 -33.58
CA ASN A 605 13.14 -42.00 -34.66
C ASN A 605 14.20 -40.88 -34.74
N LEU A 606 13.94 -39.72 -34.13
CA LEU A 606 14.90 -38.63 -33.95
C LEU A 606 15.75 -38.80 -32.67
N SER A 607 15.42 -39.74 -31.77
CA SER A 607 16.08 -39.93 -30.48
C SER A 607 17.25 -40.92 -30.49
N SER A 608 17.29 -41.85 -31.44
CA SER A 608 18.28 -42.92 -31.49
C SER A 608 19.59 -42.50 -32.16
N GLN A 609 20.47 -41.82 -31.41
CA GLN A 609 21.87 -41.60 -31.82
C GLN A 609 22.71 -42.89 -31.92
N VAL A 610 22.13 -44.06 -31.63
CA VAL A 610 22.86 -45.33 -31.43
C VAL A 610 22.93 -46.21 -32.68
N ASP A 611 21.91 -46.23 -33.56
CA ASP A 611 21.77 -47.34 -34.54
C ASP A 611 21.75 -46.98 -36.03
N ASP A 612 21.37 -45.77 -36.47
CA ASP A 612 21.39 -45.44 -37.92
C ASP A 612 21.38 -43.92 -38.24
N PRO A 613 22.50 -43.31 -38.64
CA PRO A 613 22.54 -41.88 -38.98
C PRO A 613 21.71 -41.54 -40.23
N SER A 614 21.49 -42.49 -41.15
CA SER A 614 20.76 -42.25 -42.40
C SER A 614 19.27 -41.94 -42.17
N ARG A 615 18.67 -42.60 -41.17
CA ARG A 615 17.26 -42.41 -40.78
C ARG A 615 17.02 -41.05 -40.14
N SER A 616 17.96 -40.59 -39.32
CA SER A 616 17.90 -39.26 -38.68
C SER A 616 17.94 -38.15 -39.73
N THR A 617 18.84 -38.22 -40.72
CA THR A 617 18.90 -37.26 -41.83
C THR A 617 17.62 -37.24 -42.67
N THR A 618 17.03 -38.41 -42.93
CA THR A 618 15.75 -38.52 -43.67
C THR A 618 14.61 -37.88 -42.88
N ALA A 619 14.48 -38.20 -41.59
CA ALA A 619 13.45 -37.62 -40.72
C ALA A 619 13.57 -36.10 -40.56
N LEU A 620 14.80 -35.56 -40.49
CA LEU A 620 15.06 -34.11 -40.47
C LEU A 620 14.70 -33.44 -41.80
N SER A 621 14.98 -34.07 -42.94
CA SER A 621 14.58 -33.60 -44.27
C SER A 621 13.05 -33.57 -44.43
N ASP A 622 12.36 -34.62 -44.00
CA ASP A 622 10.91 -34.73 -44.04
C ASP A 622 10.23 -33.68 -43.13
N LEU A 623 10.77 -33.48 -41.92
CA LEU A 623 10.32 -32.44 -41.00
C LEU A 623 10.54 -31.03 -41.56
N ASN A 624 11.71 -30.73 -42.10
CA ASN A 624 12.00 -29.44 -42.74
C ASN A 624 11.05 -29.17 -43.93
N THR A 625 10.74 -30.22 -44.70
CA THR A 625 9.78 -30.14 -45.82
C THR A 625 8.35 -29.95 -45.32
N HIS A 626 7.93 -30.60 -44.24
CA HIS A 626 6.61 -30.45 -43.63
C HIS A 626 6.38 -29.04 -43.06
N LEU A 627 7.39 -28.48 -42.38
CA LEU A 627 7.37 -27.14 -41.80
C LEU A 627 7.47 -26.01 -42.83
N SER A 628 7.81 -26.29 -44.09
CA SER A 628 7.91 -25.27 -45.17
C SER A 628 6.64 -24.42 -45.34
N THR A 629 5.46 -25.02 -45.12
CA THR A 629 4.14 -24.41 -45.31
C THR A 629 3.33 -24.26 -44.02
N ARG A 630 3.94 -24.55 -42.87
CA ARG A 630 3.27 -24.63 -41.57
C ARG A 630 4.04 -23.82 -40.51
N THR A 631 3.32 -23.20 -39.57
CA THR A 631 3.91 -22.44 -38.45
C THR A 631 4.13 -23.33 -37.24
N THR A 632 3.18 -24.21 -36.95
CA THR A 632 3.28 -25.31 -35.98
C THR A 632 3.24 -26.67 -36.70
N ILE A 633 3.45 -27.78 -36.00
CA ILE A 633 3.25 -29.13 -36.57
C ILE A 633 1.85 -29.25 -37.19
N LEU A 634 0.80 -28.76 -36.51
CA LEU A 634 -0.59 -28.77 -37.00
C LEU A 634 -0.94 -27.54 -37.86
N GLY A 635 0.03 -26.92 -38.52
CA GLY A 635 -0.19 -25.76 -39.39
C GLY A 635 -0.26 -24.45 -38.61
N SER A 636 -1.32 -24.26 -37.82
CA SER A 636 -1.55 -23.03 -37.04
C SER A 636 -2.03 -23.26 -35.60
N LYS A 637 -2.32 -24.51 -35.19
CA LYS A 637 -2.65 -24.86 -33.80
C LYS A 637 -1.40 -25.38 -33.08
N PRO A 638 -1.10 -24.95 -31.85
CA PRO A 638 -0.06 -25.58 -31.03
C PRO A 638 -0.52 -26.96 -30.54
N SER A 639 0.42 -27.81 -30.17
CA SER A 639 0.17 -29.15 -29.60
C SER A 639 1.33 -29.58 -28.70
N VAL A 640 1.15 -30.64 -27.90
CA VAL A 640 2.25 -31.21 -27.11
C VAL A 640 3.34 -31.82 -28.00
N ALA A 641 3.01 -32.26 -29.22
CA ALA A 641 4.02 -32.68 -30.19
C ALA A 641 5.00 -31.54 -30.52
N ASP A 642 4.57 -30.27 -30.50
CA ASP A 642 5.45 -29.15 -30.80
C ASP A 642 6.51 -28.94 -29.73
N ALA A 643 6.10 -28.98 -28.47
CA ALA A 643 7.03 -28.95 -27.35
C ALA A 643 7.98 -30.16 -27.39
N VAL A 644 7.44 -31.38 -27.55
CA VAL A 644 8.25 -32.61 -27.54
C VAL A 644 9.28 -32.64 -28.67
N LEU A 645 8.96 -32.13 -29.88
CA LEU A 645 9.95 -31.94 -30.93
C LEU A 645 11.00 -30.89 -30.54
N TYR A 646 10.63 -29.77 -29.91
CA TYR A 646 11.60 -28.78 -29.44
C TYR A 646 12.63 -29.39 -28.47
N ALA A 647 12.17 -30.10 -27.43
CA ALA A 647 13.07 -30.70 -26.44
C ALA A 647 14.06 -31.74 -27.02
N ARG A 648 13.71 -32.38 -28.15
CA ARG A 648 14.59 -33.32 -28.86
C ARG A 648 15.51 -32.65 -29.87
N LEU A 649 15.02 -31.64 -30.58
CA LEU A 649 15.76 -30.96 -31.65
C LEU A 649 16.69 -29.86 -31.13
N ALA A 650 16.36 -29.17 -30.04
CA ALA A 650 17.17 -28.11 -29.48
C ALA A 650 18.65 -28.49 -29.24
N PRO A 651 18.99 -29.60 -28.55
CA PRO A 651 20.39 -29.99 -28.38
C PRO A 651 21.10 -30.38 -29.70
N VAL A 652 20.35 -30.88 -30.69
CA VAL A 652 20.88 -31.22 -32.02
C VAL A 652 21.17 -29.95 -32.84
N VAL A 653 20.24 -29.01 -32.88
CA VAL A 653 20.40 -27.75 -33.63
C VAL A 653 21.42 -26.81 -32.96
N LYS A 654 21.62 -26.94 -31.64
CA LYS A 654 22.69 -26.23 -30.91
C LYS A 654 24.09 -26.67 -31.35
N SER A 655 24.27 -27.88 -31.89
CA SER A 655 25.55 -28.38 -32.41
C SER A 655 25.77 -28.16 -33.92
N TRP A 656 24.78 -27.60 -34.64
CA TRP A 656 24.88 -27.33 -36.08
C TRP A 656 25.75 -26.12 -36.41
N THR A 657 26.48 -26.19 -37.53
CA THR A 657 27.23 -25.05 -38.09
C THR A 657 26.28 -24.01 -38.72
N PRO A 658 26.73 -22.75 -38.94
CA PRO A 658 25.95 -21.76 -39.65
C PRO A 658 25.47 -22.23 -41.03
N GLU A 659 26.26 -23.01 -41.77
CA GLU A 659 25.87 -23.56 -43.08
C GLU A 659 24.71 -24.56 -42.98
N GLN A 660 24.67 -25.37 -41.92
CA GLN A 660 23.58 -26.32 -41.66
C GLN A 660 22.30 -25.62 -41.18
N LYS A 661 22.43 -24.48 -40.50
CA LYS A 661 21.31 -23.64 -40.03
C LYS A 661 20.73 -22.75 -41.13
N THR A 662 21.56 -21.99 -41.84
CA THR A 662 21.16 -20.90 -42.76
C THR A 662 21.85 -20.91 -44.13
N GLY A 663 22.67 -21.92 -44.44
CA GLY A 663 23.30 -22.10 -45.77
C GLY A 663 22.33 -22.61 -46.85
N ALA A 664 22.79 -22.69 -48.11
CA ALA A 664 21.94 -22.91 -49.28
C ALA A 664 21.21 -24.28 -49.37
N GLU A 665 21.62 -25.25 -48.54
CA GLU A 665 20.97 -26.56 -48.33
C GLU A 665 20.59 -26.78 -46.84
N GLY A 666 20.56 -25.71 -46.03
CA GLY A 666 20.32 -25.76 -44.60
C GLY A 666 18.84 -25.99 -44.22
N HIS A 667 18.61 -26.39 -42.97
CA HIS A 667 17.29 -26.71 -42.44
C HIS A 667 16.54 -25.46 -41.93
N HIS A 668 16.41 -24.44 -42.79
CA HIS A 668 15.86 -23.12 -42.45
C HIS A 668 14.48 -23.18 -41.75
N HIS A 669 13.60 -24.11 -42.15
CA HIS A 669 12.26 -24.20 -41.59
C HIS A 669 12.24 -24.81 -40.20
N VAL A 670 13.19 -25.70 -39.88
CA VAL A 670 13.40 -26.24 -38.53
C VAL A 670 13.95 -25.17 -37.60
N VAL A 671 14.96 -24.39 -38.04
CA VAL A 671 15.52 -23.29 -37.23
C VAL A 671 14.45 -22.23 -36.89
N ARG A 672 13.70 -21.77 -37.90
CA ARG A 672 12.55 -20.85 -37.72
C ARG A 672 11.50 -21.41 -36.76
N TYR A 673 11.22 -22.71 -36.87
CA TYR A 673 10.22 -23.38 -36.04
C TYR A 673 10.65 -23.49 -34.57
N LEU A 674 11.90 -23.85 -34.30
CA LEU A 674 12.42 -23.91 -32.93
C LEU A 674 12.51 -22.53 -32.29
N ASP A 675 12.90 -21.50 -33.05
CA ASP A 675 12.86 -20.12 -32.57
C ASP A 675 11.43 -19.67 -32.19
N PHE A 676 10.44 -20.03 -33.03
CA PHE A 676 9.05 -19.77 -32.73
C PHE A 676 8.59 -20.51 -31.45
N VAL A 677 8.94 -21.79 -31.27
CA VAL A 677 8.53 -22.56 -30.09
C VAL A 677 9.17 -22.03 -28.80
N GLN A 678 10.46 -21.64 -28.80
CA GLN A 678 11.16 -21.14 -27.59
C GLN A 678 10.76 -19.72 -27.17
N ASN A 679 10.16 -18.93 -28.07
CA ASN A 679 9.87 -17.51 -27.84
C ASN A 679 8.37 -17.14 -27.94
N ALA A 680 7.51 -17.99 -28.52
CA ALA A 680 6.08 -17.70 -28.59
C ALA A 680 5.38 -17.94 -27.24
N PRO A 681 4.67 -16.94 -26.67
CA PRO A 681 3.92 -17.09 -25.41
C PRO A 681 2.88 -18.23 -25.45
N LEU A 682 2.45 -18.61 -26.65
CA LEU A 682 1.47 -19.67 -26.93
C LEU A 682 1.86 -21.04 -26.34
N PHE A 683 3.15 -21.36 -26.23
CA PHE A 683 3.62 -22.63 -25.67
C PHE A 683 3.98 -22.56 -24.17
N GLY A 684 3.99 -21.37 -23.57
CA GLY A 684 4.25 -21.19 -22.13
C GLY A 684 5.63 -21.66 -21.63
N LEU A 685 6.58 -21.99 -22.51
CA LEU A 685 7.84 -22.63 -22.15
C LEU A 685 8.75 -21.69 -21.33
N LYS A 686 8.90 -22.00 -20.03
CA LYS A 686 9.90 -21.37 -19.15
C LYS A 686 11.25 -22.05 -19.34
N LEU A 687 11.97 -21.66 -20.39
CA LEU A 687 13.33 -22.14 -20.68
C LEU A 687 14.37 -21.20 -20.06
N ASP A 688 15.30 -21.76 -19.29
CA ASP A 688 16.49 -21.05 -18.82
C ASP A 688 17.38 -20.63 -20.00
N SER A 689 18.19 -19.58 -19.80
CA SER A 689 19.07 -19.04 -20.85
C SER A 689 20.07 -20.06 -21.41
N ALA A 690 20.35 -21.14 -20.68
CA ALA A 690 21.21 -22.24 -21.12
C ALA A 690 20.52 -23.20 -22.11
N ASP A 691 19.19 -23.35 -22.04
CA ASP A 691 18.42 -24.33 -22.83
C ASP A 691 17.75 -23.73 -24.07
N LYS A 692 17.84 -22.40 -24.22
CA LYS A 692 17.51 -21.72 -25.47
C LYS A 692 18.57 -21.96 -26.54
N ILE A 693 18.12 -22.00 -27.79
CA ILE A 693 18.97 -22.02 -28.96
C ILE A 693 19.32 -20.57 -29.32
N ASP A 694 20.60 -20.24 -29.33
CA ASP A 694 21.08 -18.96 -29.85
C ASP A 694 20.95 -18.96 -31.38
N ILE A 695 20.17 -18.02 -31.89
CA ILE A 695 19.79 -17.88 -33.29
C ILE A 695 19.94 -16.40 -33.65
N ASN A 696 21.07 -16.06 -34.27
CA ASN A 696 21.39 -14.70 -34.68
C ASN A 696 20.67 -14.36 -36.02
N PRO A 697 19.76 -13.36 -36.05
CA PRO A 697 19.08 -12.96 -37.29
C PRO A 697 19.99 -12.35 -38.35
N ASP A 698 21.17 -11.85 -37.96
CA ASP A 698 22.13 -11.20 -38.86
C ASP A 698 23.06 -12.21 -39.59
N GLU A 699 23.00 -13.50 -39.24
CA GLU A 699 23.90 -14.56 -39.74
C GLU A 699 23.20 -15.50 -40.74
N ILE A 700 22.59 -14.93 -41.77
CA ILE A 700 21.88 -15.67 -42.83
C ILE A 700 22.79 -15.84 -44.06
N LEU A 701 23.36 -17.04 -44.23
CA LEU A 701 24.32 -17.33 -45.30
C LEU A 701 23.68 -17.48 -46.70
N ALA A 702 22.40 -17.85 -46.79
CA ALA A 702 21.67 -17.92 -48.06
C ALA A 702 20.19 -17.50 -47.91
N PRO A 703 19.63 -16.74 -48.87
CA PRO A 703 18.21 -16.41 -48.87
C PRO A 703 17.35 -17.64 -49.20
N VAL A 704 16.26 -17.82 -48.47
CA VAL A 704 15.32 -18.94 -48.65
C VAL A 704 14.74 -18.92 -50.07
N LYS A 705 14.89 -20.02 -50.81
CA LYS A 705 14.28 -20.21 -52.14
C LYS A 705 12.75 -20.09 -52.02
N THR A 706 12.14 -19.20 -52.80
CA THR A 706 10.70 -18.95 -52.75
C THR A 706 9.91 -20.20 -53.14
N PHE A 707 9.00 -20.63 -52.26
CA PHE A 707 8.13 -21.79 -52.47
C PHE A 707 7.14 -21.56 -53.62
N ASP A 708 7.43 -22.12 -54.81
CA ASP A 708 6.51 -22.05 -55.95
C ASP A 708 5.43 -23.15 -55.84
N ALA A 709 4.30 -22.76 -55.24
CA ALA A 709 3.17 -23.64 -54.99
C ALA A 709 2.53 -24.27 -56.25
N LYS A 710 2.87 -23.80 -57.47
CA LYS A 710 2.51 -24.49 -58.72
C LYS A 710 3.48 -25.63 -59.02
N ALA A 711 4.78 -25.38 -58.96
CA ALA A 711 5.82 -26.36 -59.24
C ALA A 711 5.68 -27.59 -58.33
N ASP A 712 5.50 -27.39 -57.02
CA ASP A 712 5.35 -28.49 -56.07
C ASP A 712 4.00 -29.23 -56.17
N LYS A 713 2.92 -28.56 -56.60
CA LYS A 713 1.67 -29.26 -56.95
C LYS A 713 1.85 -30.12 -58.19
N GLU A 714 2.60 -29.65 -59.19
CA GLU A 714 2.91 -30.44 -60.37
C GLU A 714 3.85 -31.60 -60.04
N LYS A 715 4.87 -31.36 -59.20
CA LYS A 715 5.83 -32.36 -58.73
C LYS A 715 5.14 -33.44 -57.90
N LYS A 716 4.32 -33.09 -56.90
CA LYS A 716 3.50 -34.06 -56.15
C LYS A 716 2.47 -34.77 -57.02
N LYS A 717 1.95 -34.16 -58.08
CA LYS A 717 1.06 -34.84 -59.03
C LYS A 717 1.83 -35.82 -59.92
N ARG A 718 3.05 -35.48 -60.35
CA ARG A 718 3.96 -36.38 -61.09
C ARG A 718 4.48 -37.52 -60.22
N GLU A 719 4.88 -37.25 -58.98
CA GLU A 719 5.29 -38.25 -57.99
C GLU A 719 4.14 -39.18 -57.61
N LYS A 720 2.92 -38.66 -57.38
CA LYS A 720 1.75 -39.52 -57.12
C LYS A 720 1.36 -40.37 -58.33
N VAL A 721 1.54 -39.87 -59.55
CA VAL A 721 1.36 -40.67 -60.79
C VAL A 721 2.49 -41.69 -60.97
N ALA A 722 3.73 -41.38 -60.58
CA ALA A 722 4.86 -42.30 -60.63
C ALA A 722 4.79 -43.39 -59.55
N LEU A 723 4.30 -43.07 -58.35
CA LEU A 723 4.03 -44.05 -57.28
C LEU A 723 2.91 -45.00 -57.69
N LEU A 724 1.80 -44.47 -58.25
CA LEU A 724 0.72 -45.31 -58.81
C LEU A 724 1.18 -46.15 -60.03
N ALA A 725 2.26 -45.76 -60.71
CA ALA A 725 2.88 -46.59 -61.75
C ALA A 725 3.85 -47.65 -61.16
N ALA A 726 4.57 -47.33 -60.09
CA ALA A 726 5.50 -48.24 -59.42
C ALA A 726 4.78 -49.32 -58.57
N GLU A 727 3.62 -49.01 -58.01
CA GLU A 727 2.75 -49.99 -57.33
C GLU A 727 2.08 -50.99 -58.32
N GLY A 728 2.13 -50.71 -59.62
CA GLY A 728 1.60 -51.58 -60.67
C GLY A 728 2.50 -52.77 -61.08
N GLU A 729 3.77 -52.81 -60.66
CA GLU A 729 4.75 -53.82 -61.13
C GLU A 729 5.14 -54.90 -60.11
N LYS A 730 4.49 -54.97 -58.93
CA LYS A 730 4.80 -56.00 -57.91
C LYS A 730 3.59 -56.68 -57.26
N ALA A 731 2.81 -57.43 -58.05
CA ALA A 731 2.10 -58.63 -57.59
C ALA A 731 1.52 -59.46 -58.75
N GLY A 732 2.30 -60.43 -59.27
CA GLY A 732 1.79 -61.53 -60.08
C GLY A 732 2.59 -62.80 -59.78
N GLY A 733 1.99 -63.79 -59.11
CA GLY A 733 2.73 -64.98 -58.66
C GLY A 733 2.01 -65.92 -57.67
N ASN A 734 0.91 -66.53 -58.13
CA ASN A 734 0.33 -67.85 -57.75
C ASN A 734 -0.08 -68.27 -56.31
N ASP A 735 -1.30 -68.84 -56.31
CA ASP A 735 -1.81 -70.07 -55.66
C ASP A 735 -2.11 -70.19 -54.15
N GLY A 736 -3.38 -70.52 -53.87
CA GLY A 736 -3.90 -70.98 -52.57
C GLY A 736 -5.43 -70.92 -52.49
N ALA A 737 -6.14 -72.04 -52.65
CA ALA A 737 -7.60 -72.09 -52.81
C ALA A 737 -8.41 -72.16 -51.48
N VAL A 738 -9.69 -71.76 -51.52
CA VAL A 738 -10.87 -72.60 -51.16
C VAL A 738 -12.21 -71.88 -51.46
N ASN A 739 -13.22 -72.66 -51.85
CA ASN A 739 -14.55 -72.28 -52.37
C ASN A 739 -15.50 -71.53 -51.41
N GLN A 740 -16.44 -70.74 -51.98
CA GLN A 740 -17.87 -71.15 -52.11
C GLN A 740 -18.71 -70.23 -53.04
N ASN A 741 -19.44 -70.86 -53.98
CA ASN A 741 -20.70 -70.50 -54.68
C ASN A 741 -20.98 -69.00 -54.98
N GLY A 742 -21.17 -68.51 -56.22
CA GLY A 742 -21.98 -69.01 -57.35
C GLY A 742 -23.00 -67.88 -57.73
N THR A 743 -23.44 -67.60 -58.96
CA THR A 743 -23.41 -68.34 -60.24
C THR A 743 -23.74 -67.37 -61.42
N SER A 744 -23.16 -67.58 -62.62
CA SER A 744 -23.54 -66.99 -63.95
C SER A 744 -23.38 -65.46 -64.16
N THR A 745 -23.00 -64.94 -65.34
CA THR A 745 -22.57 -65.52 -66.64
C THR A 745 -21.72 -64.52 -67.45
N ILE A 746 -20.75 -65.04 -68.20
CA ILE A 746 -19.85 -64.39 -69.19
C ILE A 746 -20.54 -64.61 -70.59
N PRO A 747 -20.39 -63.78 -71.67
CA PRO A 747 -19.07 -63.60 -72.27
C PRO A 747 -18.71 -62.37 -73.15
N SER A 748 -17.39 -62.17 -73.29
CA SER A 748 -16.59 -61.85 -74.51
C SER A 748 -16.95 -60.61 -75.37
N SER A 749 -16.03 -59.88 -76.00
CA SER A 749 -14.69 -60.22 -76.55
C SER A 749 -13.92 -58.94 -76.94
N ASP A 750 -12.60 -59.05 -77.16
CA ASP A 750 -11.77 -58.41 -78.22
C ASP A 750 -11.83 -56.88 -78.49
N ALA A 751 -10.78 -56.18 -78.96
CA ALA A 751 -9.33 -56.45 -79.06
C ALA A 751 -8.58 -55.14 -79.45
N THR A 752 -7.23 -55.19 -79.40
CA THR A 752 -6.28 -54.44 -80.27
C THR A 752 -6.31 -52.90 -80.39
N SER A 753 -5.27 -52.29 -79.77
CA SER A 753 -4.24 -51.40 -80.36
C SER A 753 -4.56 -50.09 -81.11
N SER A 754 -3.71 -49.10 -80.80
CA SER A 754 -3.03 -48.12 -81.69
C SER A 754 -3.26 -46.61 -81.46
N ASP A 755 -2.13 -45.97 -81.15
CA ASP A 755 -1.63 -44.63 -81.50
C ASP A 755 -2.34 -43.28 -81.20
N LYS A 756 -1.45 -42.36 -80.84
CA LYS A 756 -1.62 -40.91 -80.59
C LYS A 756 -1.62 -40.12 -81.93
N PRO A 757 -1.63 -38.78 -81.90
CA PRO A 757 -2.63 -37.87 -81.33
C PRO A 757 -3.07 -36.81 -82.36
N LEU A 758 -4.20 -36.13 -82.17
CA LEU A 758 -4.39 -34.82 -82.79
C LEU A 758 -5.25 -33.89 -81.92
N ALA A 759 -4.73 -32.69 -81.66
CA ALA A 759 -5.39 -31.68 -80.84
C ALA A 759 -5.90 -30.55 -81.72
N GLU A 760 -7.17 -30.60 -82.14
CA GLU A 760 -7.97 -29.40 -82.43
C GLU A 760 -9.47 -29.72 -82.56
N LYS A 761 -10.25 -29.35 -81.53
CA LYS A 761 -11.69 -28.96 -81.53
C LYS A 761 -12.32 -29.14 -80.14
N ALA A 762 -12.21 -28.10 -79.30
CA ALA A 762 -13.10 -27.87 -78.14
C ALA A 762 -12.95 -26.44 -77.58
N LYS A 763 -12.85 -25.42 -78.45
CA LYS A 763 -13.27 -24.06 -78.12
C LYS A 763 -14.55 -23.82 -78.90
N ASP A 764 -15.69 -24.01 -78.24
CA ASP A 764 -17.02 -23.46 -78.57
C ASP A 764 -18.08 -24.12 -77.66
N ALA A 765 -18.05 -23.74 -76.37
CA ALA A 765 -19.11 -24.08 -75.40
C ALA A 765 -19.13 -23.10 -74.21
N VAL A 766 -18.89 -21.80 -74.45
CA VAL A 766 -19.01 -20.74 -73.43
C VAL A 766 -19.70 -19.51 -74.06
N SER A 767 -20.64 -18.94 -73.30
CA SER A 767 -21.36 -17.66 -73.51
C SER A 767 -22.31 -17.55 -74.71
N GLN A 768 -23.60 -17.72 -74.46
CA GLN A 768 -24.63 -16.64 -74.38
C GLN A 768 -25.85 -17.25 -73.63
N THR A 769 -26.28 -16.78 -72.43
CA THR A 769 -27.07 -15.57 -72.09
C THR A 769 -28.40 -15.45 -72.85
N ALA A 770 -29.57 -15.14 -72.24
CA ALA A 770 -29.95 -14.90 -70.84
C ALA A 770 -31.50 -14.77 -70.71
N ALA A 771 -32.00 -14.58 -69.47
CA ALA A 771 -33.35 -14.10 -69.09
C ALA A 771 -34.55 -15.04 -69.39
N ALA A 772 -35.69 -14.99 -68.68
CA ALA A 772 -36.19 -14.16 -67.56
C ALA A 772 -36.94 -15.10 -66.55
N ALA A 773 -37.27 -14.75 -65.30
CA ALA A 773 -38.06 -13.59 -64.84
C ALA A 773 -37.71 -13.14 -63.40
N ALA A 774 -38.33 -12.03 -62.96
CA ALA A 774 -37.89 -11.20 -61.83
C ALA A 774 -38.88 -11.15 -60.64
N SER A 775 -38.49 -10.40 -59.59
CA SER A 775 -39.22 -10.07 -58.34
C SER A 775 -39.37 -11.22 -57.34
N VAL A 776 -39.17 -11.06 -56.02
CA VAL A 776 -39.05 -9.86 -55.15
C VAL A 776 -37.82 -9.96 -54.22
N ILE A 777 -37.23 -8.80 -53.87
CA ILE A 777 -36.13 -8.59 -52.90
C ILE A 777 -36.65 -7.57 -51.86
N PRO A 778 -36.47 -7.77 -50.52
CA PRO A 778 -35.26 -7.34 -49.80
C PRO A 778 -34.70 -8.41 -48.84
N GLY A 779 -33.40 -8.55 -48.57
CA GLY A 779 -32.22 -7.71 -48.87
C GLY A 779 -31.33 -7.73 -47.60
N MET A 780 -30.12 -8.33 -47.57
CA MET A 780 -28.84 -7.83 -48.13
C MET A 780 -28.36 -6.52 -47.47
N LYS A 781 -27.07 -6.24 -47.20
CA LYS A 781 -25.79 -6.98 -47.27
C LYS A 781 -24.67 -6.08 -46.67
N THR A 782 -23.49 -6.63 -46.38
CA THR A 782 -22.11 -6.14 -46.75
C THR A 782 -21.09 -7.01 -46.00
N GLU A 783 -20.00 -7.59 -46.53
CA GLU A 783 -19.07 -7.31 -47.66
C GLU A 783 -18.07 -6.15 -47.49
N LYS A 784 -17.05 -6.42 -46.65
CA LYS A 784 -15.59 -6.46 -46.93
C LYS A 784 -14.85 -5.30 -47.66
N LYS A 785 -13.63 -5.01 -47.13
CA LYS A 785 -12.50 -4.20 -47.67
C LYS A 785 -12.72 -2.66 -47.66
N GLU A 786 -11.83 -1.79 -47.17
CA GLU A 786 -10.36 -1.79 -47.11
C GLU A 786 -9.81 -1.02 -45.90
N LYS A 787 -8.51 -1.19 -45.60
CA LYS A 787 -7.66 -0.10 -45.07
C LYS A 787 -6.19 -0.27 -45.50
N LYS A 788 -5.81 0.45 -46.55
CA LYS A 788 -4.40 0.83 -46.81
C LYS A 788 -3.97 1.93 -45.80
N PRO A 789 -2.66 2.21 -45.65
CA PRO A 789 -2.11 2.74 -44.40
C PRO A 789 -2.41 4.22 -44.16
N LYS A 790 -2.39 4.63 -42.88
CA LYS A 790 -2.10 6.00 -42.49
C LYS A 790 -0.69 6.08 -41.92
N ALA A 791 0.05 7.09 -42.37
CA ALA A 791 1.44 7.35 -42.03
C ALA A 791 1.63 7.68 -40.53
N PRO A 792 2.87 7.68 -40.01
CA PRO A 792 3.15 7.98 -38.61
C PRO A 792 2.62 9.36 -38.22
N LYS A 793 1.94 9.47 -37.07
CA LYS A 793 1.85 10.76 -36.39
C LYS A 793 3.18 11.01 -35.68
N ALA A 794 3.71 12.21 -35.88
CA ALA A 794 4.95 12.70 -35.30
C ALA A 794 4.96 12.62 -33.76
N PRO A 795 6.15 12.65 -33.11
CA PRO A 795 6.25 12.76 -31.66
C PRO A 795 5.38 13.91 -31.12
N ALA A 796 4.76 13.66 -29.97
CA ALA A 796 4.08 14.73 -29.24
C ALA A 796 5.12 15.78 -28.85
N ALA A 797 4.93 17.01 -29.32
CA ALA A 797 5.73 18.16 -28.91
C ALA A 797 5.66 18.34 -27.38
N PRO A 798 6.69 18.91 -26.74
CA PRO A 798 6.67 19.18 -25.30
C PRO A 798 5.40 19.94 -24.91
N VAL A 799 4.77 19.52 -23.82
CA VAL A 799 3.59 20.19 -23.28
C VAL A 799 4.04 21.53 -22.69
N VAL A 800 4.03 22.56 -23.54
CA VAL A 800 3.95 23.95 -23.11
C VAL A 800 2.74 24.04 -22.17
N GLU A 801 2.94 24.49 -20.93
CA GLU A 801 1.83 24.66 -20.01
C GLU A 801 0.84 25.66 -20.61
N LYS A 802 -0.33 25.15 -21.03
CA LYS A 802 -1.40 26.01 -21.55
C LYS A 802 -1.79 27.01 -20.44
N PRO A 803 -1.80 28.33 -20.71
CA PRO A 803 -2.20 29.31 -19.72
C PRO A 803 -3.65 29.07 -19.28
N LEU A 804 -3.98 29.46 -18.05
CA LEU A 804 -5.31 29.26 -17.47
C LEU A 804 -6.38 29.87 -18.40
N SER A 805 -7.34 29.05 -18.81
CA SER A 805 -8.39 29.43 -19.74
C SER A 805 -9.59 28.49 -19.56
N PRO A 806 -10.84 28.98 -19.63
CA PRO A 806 -12.01 28.11 -19.59
C PRO A 806 -12.05 27.13 -20.76
N SER A 807 -11.29 27.36 -21.84
CA SER A 807 -11.13 26.43 -22.97
C SER A 807 -10.51 25.07 -22.60
N LEU A 808 -9.89 24.96 -21.41
CA LEU A 808 -9.39 23.70 -20.85
C LEU A 808 -10.52 22.81 -20.32
N ILE A 809 -11.68 23.37 -20.00
CA ILE A 809 -12.85 22.67 -19.48
C ILE A 809 -13.64 22.07 -20.66
N ASP A 810 -13.97 20.79 -20.58
CA ASP A 810 -14.75 20.08 -21.61
C ASP A 810 -16.25 20.26 -21.36
N LEU A 811 -16.81 21.35 -21.86
CA LEU A 811 -18.24 21.63 -21.84
C LEU A 811 -18.91 21.01 -23.08
N ARG A 812 -19.91 20.15 -22.85
CA ARG A 812 -20.69 19.51 -23.92
C ARG A 812 -22.18 19.58 -23.65
N VAL A 813 -22.96 19.50 -24.73
CA VAL A 813 -24.40 19.25 -24.65
C VAL A 813 -24.63 17.82 -24.19
N GLY A 814 -25.21 17.63 -23.01
CA GLY A 814 -25.66 16.35 -22.49
C GLY A 814 -27.16 16.17 -22.68
N HIS A 815 -27.62 14.96 -22.98
CA HIS A 815 -29.05 14.62 -23.04
C HIS A 815 -29.40 13.62 -21.95
N ILE A 816 -30.20 14.05 -20.97
CA ILE A 816 -30.68 13.20 -19.88
C ILE A 816 -31.73 12.25 -20.46
N LEU A 817 -31.38 10.98 -20.66
CA LEU A 817 -32.33 9.96 -21.13
C LEU A 817 -33.24 9.47 -19.99
N LYS A 818 -32.71 9.44 -18.76
CA LYS A 818 -33.44 9.03 -17.56
C LYS A 818 -32.86 9.70 -16.32
N ALA A 819 -33.71 10.20 -15.44
CA ALA A 819 -33.34 10.58 -14.08
C ALA A 819 -34.15 9.78 -13.06
N THR A 820 -33.54 9.44 -11.92
CA THR A 820 -34.21 8.83 -10.76
C THR A 820 -33.71 9.46 -9.47
N THR A 821 -34.47 9.37 -8.38
CA THR A 821 -33.98 9.71 -7.04
C THR A 821 -32.81 8.79 -6.65
N HIS A 822 -31.85 9.32 -5.89
CA HIS A 822 -30.68 8.54 -5.46
C HIS A 822 -31.05 7.62 -4.28
N PRO A 823 -30.73 6.31 -4.34
CA PRO A 823 -31.24 5.32 -3.38
C PRO A 823 -30.80 5.55 -1.93
N ASN A 824 -29.65 6.18 -1.72
CA ASN A 824 -29.06 6.45 -0.40
C ASN A 824 -28.93 7.95 -0.07
N ALA A 825 -29.67 8.85 -0.76
CA ALA A 825 -29.55 10.30 -0.53
C ALA A 825 -30.75 11.11 -1.06
N ASP A 826 -31.52 11.70 -0.14
CA ASP A 826 -32.76 12.39 -0.50
C ASP A 826 -32.55 13.67 -1.33
N SER A 827 -31.39 14.31 -1.24
CA SER A 827 -31.06 15.53 -2.00
C SER A 827 -30.41 15.29 -3.37
N LEU A 828 -30.16 14.04 -3.76
CA LEU A 828 -29.48 13.71 -5.01
C LEU A 828 -30.41 13.04 -6.04
N PHE A 829 -30.25 13.40 -7.32
CA PHE A 829 -30.68 12.56 -8.44
C PHE A 829 -29.52 11.69 -8.95
N VAL A 830 -29.86 10.57 -9.59
CA VAL A 830 -29.00 9.78 -10.46
C VAL A 830 -29.54 9.92 -11.88
N SER A 831 -28.77 10.56 -12.75
CA SER A 831 -29.13 10.82 -14.15
C SER A 831 -28.25 9.99 -15.09
N THR A 832 -28.88 9.42 -16.10
CA THR A 832 -28.25 8.71 -17.22
C THR A 832 -28.19 9.69 -18.40
N ILE A 833 -27.00 10.20 -18.70
CA ILE A 833 -26.81 11.33 -19.62
C ILE A 833 -25.94 10.91 -20.81
N ALA A 834 -26.45 11.06 -22.03
CA ALA A 834 -25.67 10.91 -23.26
C ALA A 834 -24.84 12.19 -23.51
N CYS A 835 -23.52 12.09 -23.41
CA CYS A 835 -22.56 13.21 -23.63
C CYS A 835 -21.74 13.06 -24.93
N GLY A 836 -22.22 12.21 -25.86
CA GLY A 836 -21.57 11.92 -27.14
C GLY A 836 -20.21 11.23 -27.02
N ASP A 837 -20.01 10.45 -25.96
CA ASP A 837 -18.77 9.70 -25.77
C ASP A 837 -18.67 8.53 -26.77
N PRO A 838 -17.47 8.22 -27.30
CA PRO A 838 -17.25 7.04 -28.13
C PRO A 838 -17.56 5.73 -27.39
N PRO A 839 -18.03 4.67 -28.09
CA PRO A 839 -18.15 3.34 -27.52
C PRO A 839 -16.84 2.85 -26.88
N GLY A 840 -16.92 2.29 -25.67
CA GLY A 840 -15.76 1.84 -24.90
C GLY A 840 -15.04 2.93 -24.09
N THR A 841 -15.58 4.14 -23.98
CA THR A 841 -15.00 5.21 -23.14
C THR A 841 -15.13 4.88 -21.65
N GLU A 842 -14.07 5.09 -20.87
CA GLU A 842 -14.08 4.81 -19.43
C GLU A 842 -15.20 5.57 -18.68
N ASN A 843 -15.83 4.91 -17.70
CA ASN A 843 -16.92 5.46 -16.88
C ASN A 843 -18.21 5.78 -17.65
N THR A 844 -18.38 5.16 -18.83
CA THR A 844 -19.65 5.13 -19.56
C THR A 844 -20.30 3.75 -19.49
N SER A 845 -21.59 3.69 -19.80
CA SER A 845 -22.35 2.45 -20.04
C SER A 845 -23.22 2.62 -21.28
N GLU A 846 -23.87 1.55 -21.75
CA GLU A 846 -24.86 1.64 -22.83
C GLU A 846 -26.29 1.70 -22.27
N TYR A 847 -27.11 2.59 -22.83
CA TYR A 847 -28.53 2.71 -22.50
C TYR A 847 -29.29 3.13 -23.75
N GLU A 848 -30.34 2.38 -24.12
CA GLU A 848 -31.16 2.62 -25.32
C GLU A 848 -30.34 2.81 -26.63
N GLY A 849 -29.22 2.08 -26.76
CA GLY A 849 -28.32 2.14 -27.92
C GLY A 849 -27.39 3.36 -27.95
N GLN A 850 -27.35 4.16 -26.89
CA GLN A 850 -26.45 5.31 -26.74
C GLN A 850 -25.43 5.07 -25.62
N VAL A 851 -24.23 5.64 -25.80
CA VAL A 851 -23.19 5.69 -24.77
C VAL A 851 -23.52 6.82 -23.79
N VAL A 852 -23.67 6.46 -22.52
CA VAL A 852 -24.17 7.34 -21.46
C VAL A 852 -23.23 7.35 -20.25
N ARG A 853 -23.24 8.46 -19.51
CA ARG A 853 -22.59 8.61 -18.20
C ARG A 853 -23.63 8.55 -17.10
N THR A 854 -23.28 7.91 -15.99
CA THR A 854 -23.99 8.09 -14.72
C THR A 854 -23.54 9.39 -14.08
N VAL A 855 -24.49 10.27 -13.77
CA VAL A 855 -24.22 11.60 -13.19
C VAL A 855 -25.11 11.79 -11.97
N CYS A 856 -24.50 12.11 -10.83
CA CYS A 856 -25.22 12.43 -9.61
C CYS A 856 -25.26 13.95 -9.43
N SER A 857 -26.42 14.51 -9.11
CA SER A 857 -26.61 15.97 -8.99
C SER A 857 -27.48 16.34 -7.79
N GLY A 858 -27.10 17.40 -7.07
CA GLY A 858 -27.81 17.91 -5.88
C GLY A 858 -29.09 18.69 -6.18
N LEU A 859 -29.83 18.29 -7.21
CA LEU A 859 -31.00 19.00 -7.72
C LEU A 859 -32.33 18.46 -7.17
N ASN A 860 -32.32 17.35 -6.41
CA ASN A 860 -33.55 16.80 -5.86
C ASN A 860 -34.04 17.69 -4.70
N GLY A 861 -35.30 18.11 -4.78
CA GLY A 861 -35.86 19.16 -3.93
C GLY A 861 -35.70 20.60 -4.46
N LEU A 862 -34.91 20.82 -5.52
CA LEU A 862 -34.75 22.11 -6.19
C LEU A 862 -35.42 22.13 -7.58
N ILE A 863 -35.33 21.02 -8.32
CA ILE A 863 -35.96 20.84 -9.64
C ILE A 863 -36.82 19.57 -9.60
N PRO A 864 -38.10 19.62 -10.05
CA PRO A 864 -38.96 18.44 -10.07
C PRO A 864 -38.44 17.37 -11.04
N LEU A 865 -38.62 16.10 -10.68
CA LEU A 865 -38.08 14.95 -11.41
C LEU A 865 -38.59 14.89 -12.87
N GLU A 866 -39.80 15.36 -13.11
CA GLU A 866 -40.46 15.42 -14.42
C GLU A 866 -39.72 16.39 -15.36
N ALA A 867 -39.21 17.51 -14.82
CA ALA A 867 -38.46 18.50 -15.59
C ALA A 867 -37.01 18.07 -15.91
N MET A 868 -36.54 16.98 -15.29
CA MET A 868 -35.24 16.35 -15.56
C MET A 868 -35.29 15.31 -16.68
N GLN A 869 -36.45 14.71 -16.97
CA GLN A 869 -36.56 13.64 -17.97
C GLN A 869 -36.42 14.16 -19.40
N ASN A 870 -35.71 13.42 -20.26
CA ASN A 870 -35.58 13.68 -21.69
C ASN A 870 -35.08 15.11 -22.05
N ARG A 871 -34.37 15.78 -21.13
CA ARG A 871 -33.92 17.18 -21.28
C ARG A 871 -32.49 17.26 -21.81
N LYS A 872 -32.21 18.25 -22.66
CA LYS A 872 -30.84 18.66 -23.02
C LYS A 872 -30.31 19.66 -21.99
N ILE A 873 -29.07 19.50 -21.56
CA ILE A 873 -28.37 20.32 -20.56
C ILE A 873 -26.93 20.58 -21.01
N ILE A 874 -26.20 21.43 -20.29
CA ILE A 874 -24.73 21.53 -20.41
C ILE A 874 -24.07 20.69 -19.32
N ALA A 875 -23.10 19.86 -19.70
CA ALA A 875 -22.35 18.98 -18.81
C ALA A 875 -20.84 19.23 -18.88
N VAL A 876 -20.19 19.19 -17.72
CA VAL A 876 -18.72 19.23 -17.58
C VAL A 876 -18.18 17.81 -17.63
N CYS A 877 -17.46 17.47 -18.70
CA CYS A 877 -17.14 16.08 -19.07
C CYS A 877 -15.70 15.64 -18.74
N ASN A 878 -14.81 16.55 -18.35
CA ASN A 878 -13.41 16.25 -18.02
C ASN A 878 -13.03 16.47 -16.54
N LEU A 879 -14.01 16.58 -15.64
CA LEU A 879 -13.75 16.48 -14.20
C LEU A 879 -13.42 15.04 -13.81
N LYS A 880 -12.54 14.86 -12.81
CA LYS A 880 -12.25 13.53 -12.25
C LYS A 880 -13.53 12.95 -11.61
N PRO A 881 -13.98 11.73 -11.98
CA PRO A 881 -15.19 11.14 -11.42
C PRO A 881 -15.16 11.01 -9.89
N VAL A 882 -16.29 11.31 -9.24
CA VAL A 882 -16.45 11.32 -7.77
C VAL A 882 -17.55 10.37 -7.35
N THR A 883 -17.31 9.57 -6.31
CA THR A 883 -18.34 8.70 -5.71
C THR A 883 -19.16 9.49 -4.70
N MET A 884 -20.44 9.70 -4.99
CA MET A 884 -21.40 10.33 -4.09
C MET A 884 -22.35 9.29 -3.52
N ARG A 885 -22.30 9.08 -2.20
CA ARG A 885 -23.21 8.18 -1.43
C ARG A 885 -23.33 6.73 -1.99
N GLY A 886 -22.26 6.26 -2.64
CA GLY A 886 -22.13 4.93 -3.21
C GLY A 886 -22.21 4.85 -4.74
N VAL A 887 -22.71 5.90 -5.41
CA VAL A 887 -22.82 5.96 -6.88
C VAL A 887 -21.72 6.86 -7.46
N LYS A 888 -21.09 6.44 -8.56
CA LYS A 888 -20.00 7.18 -9.21
C LYS A 888 -20.57 8.18 -10.23
N SER A 889 -20.35 9.48 -9.99
CA SER A 889 -20.67 10.54 -10.95
C SER A 889 -19.50 10.73 -11.92
N ALA A 890 -19.75 10.53 -13.22
CA ALA A 890 -18.75 10.59 -14.29
C ALA A 890 -18.78 11.90 -15.12
N ALA A 891 -19.64 12.85 -14.74
CA ALA A 891 -19.67 14.23 -15.22
C ALA A 891 -20.35 15.11 -14.14
N MET A 892 -20.56 16.38 -14.45
CA MET A 892 -21.33 17.33 -13.63
C MET A 892 -22.32 18.10 -14.51
N VAL A 893 -23.55 18.33 -14.03
CA VAL A 893 -24.57 19.13 -14.74
C VAL A 893 -24.43 20.58 -14.33
N LEU A 894 -24.44 21.49 -15.31
CA LEU A 894 -24.27 22.93 -15.11
C LEU A 894 -25.62 23.62 -14.83
N ALA A 895 -25.70 24.40 -13.76
CA ALA A 895 -26.89 25.13 -13.33
C ALA A 895 -26.58 26.56 -12.84
N ALA A 896 -27.51 27.49 -13.07
CA ALA A 896 -27.47 28.84 -12.52
C ALA A 896 -28.19 28.91 -11.17
N SER A 897 -27.64 29.70 -10.26
CA SER A 897 -28.23 30.01 -8.95
C SER A 897 -27.91 31.46 -8.56
N LEU A 898 -28.76 32.10 -7.76
CA LEU A 898 -28.56 33.50 -7.36
C LEU A 898 -27.17 33.72 -6.73
N ARG A 899 -26.50 34.82 -7.11
CA ARG A 899 -25.21 35.22 -6.56
C ARG A 899 -25.41 35.76 -5.13
N ILE A 900 -24.78 35.11 -4.16
CA ILE A 900 -24.92 35.41 -2.73
C ILE A 900 -24.01 36.58 -2.34
N ALA A 901 -24.46 37.43 -1.40
CA ALA A 901 -23.68 38.56 -0.93
C ALA A 901 -22.47 38.11 -0.10
N PRO A 902 -21.29 38.78 -0.21
CA PRO A 902 -20.10 38.40 0.53
C PRO A 902 -20.33 38.55 2.06
N GLY A 903 -20.43 37.41 2.75
CA GLY A 903 -20.68 37.32 4.20
C GLY A 903 -21.82 36.39 4.59
N GLU A 904 -22.71 36.02 3.65
CA GLU A 904 -23.79 35.05 3.90
C GLU A 904 -23.36 33.61 3.61
N THR A 905 -23.87 32.65 4.39
CA THR A 905 -23.64 31.21 4.19
C THR A 905 -24.52 30.66 3.06
N ASP A 906 -23.91 30.04 2.05
CA ASP A 906 -24.61 29.39 0.95
C ASP A 906 -25.35 28.13 1.40
N ASN A 907 -26.65 28.28 1.64
CA ASN A 907 -27.55 27.19 1.98
C ASN A 907 -28.08 26.44 0.73
N HIS A 908 -27.63 26.79 -0.49
CA HIS A 908 -28.07 26.24 -1.78
C HIS A 908 -29.60 26.26 -2.01
N ALA A 909 -30.35 27.05 -1.24
CA ALA A 909 -31.82 27.03 -1.17
C ALA A 909 -32.52 28.10 -2.04
N GLY A 910 -31.76 28.83 -2.88
CA GLY A 910 -32.32 29.76 -3.87
C GLY A 910 -32.90 29.03 -5.09
N PRO A 911 -33.64 29.72 -5.96
CA PRO A 911 -34.05 29.15 -7.25
C PRO A 911 -32.81 28.73 -8.05
N VAL A 912 -32.84 27.48 -8.53
CA VAL A 912 -31.79 26.88 -9.36
C VAL A 912 -32.39 26.52 -10.72
N GLU A 913 -31.74 26.99 -11.79
CA GLU A 913 -32.17 26.75 -13.16
C GLU A 913 -31.09 26.00 -13.94
N LEU A 914 -31.47 25.03 -14.77
CA LEU A 914 -30.52 24.35 -15.66
C LEU A 914 -30.12 25.25 -16.82
N VAL A 915 -28.87 25.10 -17.29
CA VAL A 915 -28.41 25.75 -18.51
C VAL A 915 -28.94 25.00 -19.73
N ASP A 916 -29.83 25.64 -20.48
CA ASP A 916 -30.46 25.11 -21.68
C ASP A 916 -29.60 25.42 -22.92
N PRO A 917 -29.21 24.40 -23.72
CA PRO A 917 -28.59 24.63 -25.02
C PRO A 917 -29.63 25.03 -26.10
N PRO A 918 -29.19 25.62 -27.23
CA PRO A 918 -30.04 25.85 -28.40
C PRO A 918 -30.81 24.59 -28.81
N ALA A 919 -32.08 24.74 -29.19
CA ALA A 919 -32.98 23.61 -29.46
C ALA A 919 -32.44 22.63 -30.52
N GLU A 920 -31.71 23.12 -31.53
CA GLU A 920 -31.13 22.34 -32.62
C GLU A 920 -29.87 21.55 -32.24
N ALA A 921 -29.19 21.91 -31.14
CA ALA A 921 -27.93 21.30 -30.73
C ALA A 921 -28.10 19.81 -30.35
N LYS A 922 -27.20 18.94 -30.82
CA LYS A 922 -27.24 17.50 -30.54
C LYS A 922 -26.41 17.12 -29.31
N ALA A 923 -26.78 16.01 -28.68
CA ALA A 923 -25.99 15.42 -27.61
C ALA A 923 -24.55 15.15 -28.07
N GLY A 924 -23.57 15.54 -27.25
CA GLY A 924 -22.14 15.46 -27.59
C GLY A 924 -21.56 16.68 -28.30
N GLU A 925 -22.37 17.65 -28.74
CA GLU A 925 -21.83 18.87 -29.33
C GLU A 925 -21.05 19.67 -28.29
N ARG A 926 -19.87 20.16 -28.71
CA ARG A 926 -18.97 20.92 -27.86
C ARG A 926 -19.40 22.38 -27.76
N VAL A 927 -19.20 22.94 -26.58
CA VAL A 927 -19.62 24.29 -26.18
C VAL A 927 -18.39 25.06 -25.66
N TRP A 928 -18.29 26.35 -25.94
CA TRP A 928 -17.20 27.20 -25.47
C TRP A 928 -17.64 28.66 -25.30
N PHE A 929 -16.83 29.46 -24.62
CA PHE A 929 -17.05 30.89 -24.49
C PHE A 929 -16.39 31.67 -25.63
N GLU A 930 -17.08 32.66 -26.19
CA GLU A 930 -16.55 33.55 -27.23
C GLU A 930 -15.20 34.17 -26.82
N GLY A 931 -14.22 34.17 -27.73
CA GLY A 931 -12.86 34.64 -27.43
C GLY A 931 -12.00 33.70 -26.56
N PHE A 932 -12.55 32.54 -26.18
CA PHE A 932 -11.87 31.46 -25.45
C PHE A 932 -12.01 30.11 -26.17
N GLU A 933 -11.72 30.12 -27.46
CA GLU A 933 -11.55 28.92 -28.27
C GLU A 933 -10.23 28.19 -27.94
N GLY A 934 -10.22 26.87 -28.04
CA GLY A 934 -9.06 26.02 -27.77
C GLY A 934 -9.44 24.54 -27.68
N GLU A 935 -8.48 23.68 -27.38
CA GLU A 935 -8.72 22.24 -27.13
C GLU A 935 -8.69 21.91 -25.63
N PRO A 936 -9.67 21.14 -25.11
CA PRO A 936 -9.82 20.90 -23.68
C PRO A 936 -8.76 19.92 -23.18
N GLU A 937 -8.57 19.84 -21.86
CA GLU A 937 -7.72 18.83 -21.25
C GLU A 937 -8.48 17.49 -21.15
N GLY A 938 -7.79 16.35 -21.28
CA GLY A 938 -8.45 15.04 -21.25
C GLY A 938 -9.14 14.74 -19.91
N VAL A 939 -8.46 15.05 -18.80
CA VAL A 939 -9.03 15.10 -17.44
C VAL A 939 -8.35 16.26 -16.71
N LEU A 940 -9.14 17.19 -16.17
CA LEU A 940 -8.64 18.34 -15.40
C LEU A 940 -7.89 17.86 -14.16
N ASN A 941 -6.69 18.38 -13.95
CA ASN A 941 -5.88 18.08 -12.77
C ASN A 941 -6.46 18.75 -11.51
N PRO A 942 -6.97 17.99 -10.50
CA PRO A 942 -7.58 18.59 -9.30
C PRO A 942 -6.61 19.44 -8.46
N LYS A 943 -5.29 19.26 -8.62
CA LYS A 943 -4.28 20.09 -7.94
C LYS A 943 -4.17 21.50 -8.54
N LYS A 944 -4.49 21.66 -9.84
CA LYS A 944 -4.47 22.95 -10.53
C LYS A 944 -5.75 23.78 -10.31
N LYS A 945 -6.81 23.17 -9.78
CA LYS A 945 -8.12 23.81 -9.48
C LYS A 945 -8.68 24.66 -10.64
N VAL A 946 -8.47 24.21 -11.88
CA VAL A 946 -8.82 24.96 -13.10
C VAL A 946 -10.31 25.23 -13.17
N TRP A 947 -11.14 24.26 -12.76
CA TRP A 947 -12.59 24.43 -12.65
C TRP A 947 -12.92 25.53 -11.66
N GLU A 948 -12.47 25.41 -10.41
CA GLU A 948 -12.79 26.33 -9.32
C GLU A 948 -12.28 27.76 -9.60
N MET A 949 -11.12 27.91 -10.25
CA MET A 949 -10.59 29.23 -10.66
C MET A 949 -11.41 29.87 -11.78
N CYS A 950 -11.83 29.11 -12.79
CA CYS A 950 -12.64 29.66 -13.89
C CYS A 950 -14.10 29.86 -13.50
N GLN A 951 -14.67 29.01 -12.65
CA GLN A 951 -16.07 29.02 -12.24
C GLN A 951 -16.47 30.30 -11.49
N VAL A 952 -15.53 31.00 -10.84
CA VAL A 952 -15.77 32.33 -10.24
C VAL A 952 -16.24 33.36 -11.27
N GLY A 953 -15.75 33.24 -12.52
CA GLY A 953 -16.12 34.09 -13.65
C GLY A 953 -17.34 33.63 -14.44
N PHE A 954 -18.01 32.53 -14.04
CA PHE A 954 -19.20 32.03 -14.74
C PHE A 954 -20.45 32.76 -14.25
N THR A 955 -21.09 33.52 -15.14
CA THR A 955 -22.23 34.40 -14.83
C THR A 955 -23.34 34.28 -15.88
N THR A 956 -24.50 34.90 -15.64
CA THR A 956 -25.55 35.11 -16.66
C THR A 956 -25.69 36.59 -17.02
N THR A 957 -25.91 36.88 -18.30
CA THR A 957 -26.10 38.24 -18.84
C THR A 957 -27.51 38.77 -18.57
N GLU A 958 -27.75 40.05 -18.88
CA GLU A 958 -29.12 40.61 -18.96
C GLU A 958 -30.01 39.88 -19.99
N GLY A 959 -29.41 39.36 -21.06
CA GLY A 959 -30.05 38.51 -22.07
C GLY A 959 -30.28 37.06 -21.63
N ARG A 960 -30.00 36.73 -20.36
CA ARG A 960 -30.05 35.37 -19.77
C ARG A 960 -29.13 34.35 -20.44
N GLU A 961 -28.12 34.80 -21.16
CA GLU A 961 -27.10 33.94 -21.76
C GLU A 961 -26.04 33.63 -20.70
N VAL A 962 -25.54 32.40 -20.67
CA VAL A 962 -24.39 32.06 -19.82
C VAL A 962 -23.15 32.69 -20.42
N ALA A 963 -22.29 33.29 -19.60
CA ALA A 963 -21.10 34.00 -20.03
C ALA A 963 -19.92 33.81 -19.07
N PHE A 964 -18.72 34.01 -19.59
CA PHE A 964 -17.47 34.02 -18.82
C PHE A 964 -16.93 35.44 -18.75
N GLN A 965 -16.77 35.96 -17.53
CA GLN A 965 -16.25 37.28 -17.23
C GLN A 965 -14.82 37.17 -16.67
N PRO A 966 -13.78 37.48 -17.46
CA PRO A 966 -12.38 37.26 -17.04
C PRO A 966 -11.93 38.13 -15.87
N SER A 967 -12.56 39.30 -15.65
CA SER A 967 -12.22 40.23 -14.57
C SER A 967 -12.49 39.68 -13.17
N GLU A 968 -13.38 38.70 -13.04
CA GLU A 968 -13.70 38.06 -11.76
C GLU A 968 -12.64 37.00 -11.39
N VAL A 969 -11.88 36.49 -12.37
CA VAL A 969 -10.84 35.48 -12.18
C VAL A 969 -9.51 36.17 -11.90
N GLU A 970 -8.99 36.02 -10.67
CA GLU A 970 -7.84 36.78 -10.18
C GLU A 970 -6.61 36.74 -11.08
N SER A 971 -6.31 35.58 -11.68
CA SER A 971 -5.19 35.37 -12.60
C SER A 971 -5.43 35.82 -14.05
N LEU A 972 -6.63 36.34 -14.37
CA LEU A 972 -7.00 36.84 -15.70
C LEU A 972 -7.45 38.31 -15.70
N LYS A 973 -7.42 39.00 -14.54
CA LYS A 973 -7.76 40.43 -14.40
C LYS A 973 -7.02 41.33 -15.38
N ASP A 974 -5.73 41.09 -15.57
CA ASP A 974 -4.86 41.91 -16.43
C ASP A 974 -4.86 41.48 -17.91
N ALA A 975 -5.63 40.43 -18.27
CA ALA A 975 -5.60 39.85 -19.63
C ALA A 975 -6.34 40.68 -20.70
N GLY A 976 -7.06 41.74 -20.32
CA GLY A 976 -7.72 42.67 -21.24
C GLY A 976 -8.83 42.09 -22.12
N LYS A 977 -9.27 40.85 -21.88
CA LYS A 977 -10.30 40.17 -22.67
C LYS A 977 -11.71 40.57 -22.23
N ALA A 978 -12.59 40.82 -23.19
CA ALA A 978 -14.01 41.05 -22.96
C ALA A 978 -14.74 39.80 -22.46
N THR A 979 -15.91 40.00 -21.84
CA THR A 979 -16.84 38.93 -21.46
C THR A 979 -17.31 38.16 -22.70
N GLY A 980 -17.15 36.84 -22.71
CA GLY A 980 -17.57 35.98 -23.82
C GLY A 980 -18.82 35.17 -23.47
N LYS A 981 -19.80 35.09 -24.39
CA LYS A 981 -21.00 34.25 -24.18
C LYS A 981 -20.71 32.79 -24.48
N LEU A 982 -21.43 31.89 -23.83
CA LEU A 982 -21.34 30.44 -24.01
C LEU A 982 -22.14 30.04 -25.27
N LEU A 983 -21.47 29.52 -26.29
CA LEU A 983 -22.07 29.12 -27.57
C LEU A 983 -21.77 27.67 -27.94
N VAL A 984 -22.67 27.07 -28.74
CA VAL A 984 -22.52 25.72 -29.27
C VAL A 984 -21.95 25.76 -30.70
N LYS A 985 -21.18 24.74 -31.08
CA LYS A 985 -20.54 24.62 -32.40
C LYS A 985 -21.46 24.83 -33.62
N GLY A 986 -22.75 24.51 -33.51
CA GLY A 986 -23.74 24.73 -34.58
C GLY A 986 -24.22 26.19 -34.73
N GLY A 987 -23.86 27.07 -33.80
CA GLY A 987 -24.42 28.42 -33.66
C GLY A 987 -25.53 28.48 -32.60
N GLY A 988 -25.62 29.62 -31.92
CA GLY A 988 -26.59 29.87 -30.84
C GLY A 988 -25.98 29.79 -29.44
N TYR A 989 -26.55 30.59 -28.53
CA TYR A 989 -26.08 30.73 -27.14
C TYR A 989 -26.80 29.75 -26.20
N CYS A 990 -26.09 29.31 -25.17
CA CYS A 990 -26.68 28.62 -24.02
C CYS A 990 -27.30 29.64 -23.06
N THR A 991 -28.54 29.41 -22.64
CA THR A 991 -29.33 30.36 -21.84
C THR A 991 -29.88 29.71 -20.58
N VAL A 992 -30.46 30.54 -19.71
CA VAL A 992 -31.28 30.10 -18.57
C VAL A 992 -32.69 30.70 -18.64
N PRO A 993 -33.72 30.03 -18.10
CA PRO A 993 -35.10 30.50 -18.16
C PRO A 993 -35.36 31.92 -17.65
N SER A 994 -34.82 32.33 -16.50
CA SER A 994 -35.14 33.63 -15.88
C SER A 994 -33.98 34.35 -15.17
N LEU A 995 -32.96 33.63 -14.69
CA LEU A 995 -31.92 34.21 -13.84
C LEU A 995 -30.89 35.10 -14.59
N THR A 996 -30.81 36.39 -14.24
CA THR A 996 -29.78 37.34 -14.72
C THR A 996 -28.77 37.66 -13.60
N GLY A 997 -27.50 37.90 -13.95
CA GLY A 997 -26.43 38.16 -12.98
C GLY A 997 -26.14 37.00 -12.01
N ALA A 998 -26.59 35.79 -12.34
CA ALA A 998 -26.53 34.63 -11.47
C ALA A 998 -25.21 33.88 -11.61
N THR A 999 -24.77 33.23 -10.53
CA THR A 999 -23.57 32.39 -10.54
C THR A 999 -23.91 31.04 -11.15
N VAL A 1000 -23.14 30.61 -12.15
CA VAL A 1000 -23.32 29.32 -12.84
C VAL A 1000 -22.26 28.32 -12.34
N ARG A 1001 -22.69 27.10 -12.00
CA ARG A 1001 -21.87 26.08 -11.32
C ARG A 1001 -22.32 24.65 -11.60
#